data_AF-A0A2V9Z3Q1-F1
#
_entry.id   AF-A0A2V9Z3Q1-F1
#
_cell.length_a   1.000
_cell.length_b   1.000
_cell.length_c   1.000
_cell.angle_alpha   90.00
_cell.angle_beta   90.00
_cell.angle_gamma   90.00
#
_symmetry.space_group_name_H-M   'P 1'
#
loop_
_entity.id
_entity.type
_entity.pdbx_description
1 polymer ?
#
loop_
_entity_poly.entity_id
_entity_poly.type
_entity_poly.pdbx_seq_one_letter_code
_entity_poly.pdbx_strand_id
1 'polypeptide(L)'
;MFVLFVLGCMTCAQSSSGFRQNALDCNDRSGILCTEVYDSIGYGGAYTGHDESALLFYSDVPGSGNTGVYFLRLPKDPPTQPNQNGTGGTFNFQLHPTFWVGMALCDDQSAPNPGGSPGRPNIPCTPNSDNNIFDGSDPTLTDYIGSHPGTGFMEMQFYPPGWFSSCDNTNRWCSALLTFGLSQNLNTGSIGGCSGPGGSPVEYVNFAFITKSGMPGGPPSPQMQNGATFTPTTDTLFYNSGDLLRIDLHDTMNGLKITITDLTTNQSGSMTASSANGFASLKFDPTGATCTQTFHDFHTIYATSSEHTRVPWAAHSFNIAFSDELGHFEYCNAVNGSDGTCLVDGVHDLDSALDGAEDDNFCFDATTAGAVGFVPIGGCTDSDIDFDGVSYQLVWPGTFTNTTRDRSLHAEPVQFTSPLFKGTKGESRNYGRVAFEANLPRIEFDTNPPCQRHFSNPADPVPGKDCVNPPKGANFYPLFTTAQTEDENCIWQLGGAHLPGTTNTFGGSSTAEYGGLLNLAYPARGGMPTFRYNNFRNVLRNNPCRHDQDEGEGEDYNHDHAKFHDSASQPQNSSLSYQDPSQGMNLQSVNGVRSITHNGTCVSFAGDGVLNNNPGYLFTFEACDLSALGTSIGNFSVVVTGPLGFLYQKSAVLTSGYVLINPL
;
A
#
# COMPACT_ATOMS: atom_id res chain seq x y z
N MET A 1 35.55 -0.59 -32.38
CA MET A 1 34.93 -1.90 -32.23
C MET A 1 34.98 -2.26 -30.75
N PHE A 2 33.81 -2.17 -30.08
CA PHE A 2 33.39 -2.82 -28.82
C PHE A 2 34.45 -3.01 -27.71
N VAL A 3 34.34 -2.48 -26.49
CA VAL A 3 33.29 -2.73 -25.47
C VAL A 3 33.40 -1.61 -24.41
N LEU A 4 32.36 -0.78 -24.22
CA LEU A 4 32.26 0.13 -23.07
C LEU A 4 30.79 0.52 -22.85
N PHE A 5 29.93 -0.45 -22.51
CA PHE A 5 28.50 -0.16 -22.25
C PHE A 5 27.80 -1.12 -21.27
N VAL A 6 28.54 -1.79 -20.36
CA VAL A 6 27.92 -2.74 -19.39
C VAL A 6 28.29 -2.46 -17.93
N LEU A 7 29.30 -1.62 -17.64
CA LEU A 7 29.71 -1.38 -16.24
C LEU A 7 28.78 -0.48 -15.43
N GLY A 8 28.06 0.46 -16.06
CA GLY A 8 27.18 1.39 -15.34
C GLY A 8 25.92 0.74 -14.75
N CYS A 9 25.41 -0.34 -15.36
CA CYS A 9 24.18 -0.99 -14.88
C CYS A 9 24.45 -1.96 -13.71
N MET A 10 25.63 -2.59 -13.68
CA MET A 10 26.00 -3.52 -12.60
C MET A 10 26.37 -2.82 -11.28
N THR A 11 27.00 -1.64 -11.32
CA THR A 11 27.39 -0.91 -10.09
C THR A 11 26.19 -0.30 -9.37
N CYS A 12 25.16 0.12 -10.10
CA CYS A 12 23.96 0.76 -9.52
C CYS A 12 22.97 -0.26 -8.94
N ALA A 13 22.78 -1.40 -9.63
CA ALA A 13 22.00 -2.52 -9.10
C ALA A 13 22.59 -3.05 -7.79
N GLN A 14 23.93 -3.05 -7.66
CA GLN A 14 24.61 -3.46 -6.44
C GLN A 14 24.43 -2.45 -5.29
N SER A 15 24.48 -1.13 -5.55
CA SER A 15 24.28 -0.12 -4.51
C SER A 15 22.84 -0.04 -3.99
N SER A 16 21.82 -0.12 -4.86
CA SER A 16 20.42 -0.16 -4.41
C SER A 16 20.04 -1.49 -3.76
N SER A 17 20.61 -2.62 -4.20
CA SER A 17 20.37 -3.93 -3.55
C SER A 17 20.92 -3.98 -2.13
N GLY A 18 22.11 -3.41 -1.88
CA GLY A 18 22.71 -3.34 -0.56
C GLY A 18 21.94 -2.41 0.38
N PHE A 19 21.50 -1.24 -0.12
CA PHE A 19 20.61 -0.36 0.63
C PHE A 19 19.33 -1.09 1.04
N ARG A 20 18.64 -1.71 0.07
CA ARG A 20 17.34 -2.35 0.30
C ARG A 20 17.43 -3.55 1.25
N GLN A 21 18.54 -4.28 1.20
CA GLN A 21 18.81 -5.36 2.15
C GLN A 21 18.89 -4.83 3.58
N ASN A 22 19.57 -3.70 3.80
CA ASN A 22 19.68 -3.06 5.09
C ASN A 22 18.35 -2.43 5.53
N ALA A 23 17.66 -1.76 4.60
CA ALA A 23 16.33 -1.16 4.80
C ALA A 23 15.27 -2.16 5.29
N LEU A 24 15.47 -3.45 5.02
CA LEU A 24 14.56 -4.53 5.41
C LEU A 24 15.15 -5.44 6.51
N ASP A 25 16.26 -5.05 7.14
CA ASP A 25 16.80 -5.74 8.31
C ASP A 25 16.19 -5.18 9.59
N CYS A 26 15.06 -5.75 10.03
CA CYS A 26 14.30 -5.28 11.20
C CYS A 26 15.00 -5.48 12.55
N ASN A 27 16.23 -6.01 12.56
CA ASN A 27 17.08 -6.04 13.74
C ASN A 27 18.10 -4.89 13.76
N ASP A 28 18.31 -4.21 12.64
CA ASP A 28 19.29 -3.16 12.50
C ASP A 28 18.62 -1.78 12.57
N ARG A 29 19.38 -0.75 12.93
CA ARG A 29 18.90 0.64 12.92
C ARG A 29 18.51 1.06 11.50
N SER A 30 19.17 0.53 10.48
CA SER A 30 18.85 0.80 9.07
C SER A 30 17.54 0.19 8.57
N GLY A 31 16.80 -0.59 9.37
CA GLY A 31 15.57 -1.30 9.00
C GLY A 31 14.34 -0.39 8.78
N ILE A 32 14.48 0.62 7.92
CA ILE A 32 13.50 1.68 7.66
C ILE A 32 12.29 1.26 6.79
N LEU A 33 12.14 -0.01 6.44
CA LEU A 33 11.00 -0.52 5.64
C LEU A 33 10.32 -1.75 6.27
N CYS A 34 10.44 -1.91 7.59
CA CYS A 34 9.74 -2.96 8.35
C CYS A 34 8.30 -2.54 8.69
N THR A 35 7.49 -3.43 9.27
CA THR A 35 6.15 -3.04 9.75
C THR A 35 6.26 -2.43 11.15
N GLU A 36 5.53 -1.34 11.42
CA GLU A 36 5.54 -0.74 12.75
C GLU A 36 4.94 -1.68 13.83
N VAL A 37 5.82 -2.19 14.69
CA VAL A 37 5.48 -2.99 15.87
C VAL A 37 5.03 -2.12 17.05
N TYR A 38 4.17 -2.64 17.93
CA TYR A 38 3.67 -1.84 19.07
C TYR A 38 4.75 -1.39 20.08
N ASP A 39 5.95 -2.01 20.05
CA ASP A 39 7.14 -1.68 20.81
C ASP A 39 8.40 -1.91 19.96
N SER A 40 9.37 -1.01 20.04
CA SER A 40 10.61 -1.12 19.25
C SER A 40 11.37 -2.42 19.51
N ILE A 41 11.98 -2.96 18.46
CA ILE A 41 12.70 -4.24 18.44
C ILE A 41 14.15 -4.15 17.94
N GLY A 42 14.63 -2.96 17.53
CA GLY A 42 15.96 -2.77 16.95
C GLY A 42 17.13 -3.05 17.90
N TYR A 43 18.32 -3.29 17.32
CA TYR A 43 19.56 -3.59 18.05
C TYR A 43 19.86 -2.53 19.12
N GLY A 44 20.15 -2.97 20.35
CA GLY A 44 20.43 -2.08 21.47
C GLY A 44 19.21 -1.33 22.02
N GLY A 45 17.99 -1.68 21.58
CA GLY A 45 16.78 -0.92 21.89
C GLY A 45 16.60 0.30 21.00
N ALA A 46 17.38 0.41 19.91
CA ALA A 46 17.19 1.42 18.88
C ALA A 46 15.78 1.32 18.31
N TYR A 47 15.26 2.47 17.92
CA TYR A 47 14.00 2.57 17.21
C TYR A 47 14.08 1.87 15.85
N THR A 48 13.15 0.97 15.59
CA THR A 48 12.83 0.47 14.25
C THR A 48 11.36 0.79 14.09
N GLY A 49 11.07 1.88 13.40
CA GLY A 49 9.71 2.33 13.26
C GLY A 49 9.53 3.42 12.23
N HIS A 50 8.28 3.60 11.88
CA HIS A 50 7.77 4.06 10.60
C HIS A 50 6.63 5.03 10.89
N ASP A 51 6.72 6.27 10.44
CA ASP A 51 5.57 7.18 10.51
C ASP A 51 4.64 6.87 9.35
N GLU A 52 3.44 6.43 9.68
CA GLU A 52 2.49 5.95 8.69
C GLU A 52 1.15 6.67 8.82
N SER A 53 0.73 7.23 7.69
CA SER A 53 -0.61 7.76 7.50
C SER A 53 -1.47 6.76 6.74
N ALA A 54 -2.58 6.31 7.34
CA ALA A 54 -3.35 5.18 6.84
C ALA A 54 -4.83 5.48 6.62
N LEU A 55 -5.38 4.89 5.55
CA LEU A 55 -6.81 4.83 5.26
C LEU A 55 -7.29 3.37 5.28
N LEU A 56 -8.16 3.07 6.24
CA LEU A 56 -8.68 1.73 6.51
C LEU A 56 -10.07 1.55 5.90
N PHE A 57 -10.38 0.33 5.46
CA PHE A 57 -11.64 0.01 4.77
C PHE A 57 -12.43 -1.08 5.51
N TYR A 58 -13.70 -0.81 5.81
CA TYR A 58 -14.55 -1.70 6.61
C TYR A 58 -15.86 -2.11 5.94
N SER A 59 -16.21 -3.38 6.09
CA SER A 59 -17.45 -4.00 5.67
C SER A 59 -17.63 -5.34 6.41
N ASP A 60 -18.80 -5.57 6.99
CA ASP A 60 -19.14 -6.83 7.68
C ASP A 60 -19.63 -7.93 6.71
N VAL A 61 -19.42 -7.74 5.40
CA VAL A 61 -19.80 -8.71 4.36
C VAL A 61 -18.62 -9.62 4.05
N PRO A 62 -18.75 -10.96 4.17
CA PRO A 62 -17.66 -11.87 3.84
C PRO A 62 -17.10 -11.65 2.44
N GLY A 63 -15.77 -11.64 2.34
CA GLY A 63 -15.03 -11.21 1.16
C GLY A 63 -14.23 -9.92 1.39
N SER A 64 -14.70 -9.06 2.30
CA SER A 64 -14.07 -7.77 2.60
C SER A 64 -12.80 -7.88 3.44
N GLY A 65 -12.51 -9.03 4.03
CA GLY A 65 -11.29 -9.25 4.81
C GLY A 65 -10.14 -9.88 4.03
N ASN A 66 -10.39 -10.31 2.79
CA ASN A 66 -9.51 -11.25 2.08
C ASN A 66 -9.42 -11.07 0.56
N THR A 67 -10.12 -10.07 0.01
CA THR A 67 -9.99 -9.67 -1.38
C THR A 67 -9.95 -8.15 -1.49
N GLY A 68 -9.23 -7.66 -2.49
CA GLY A 68 -9.10 -6.24 -2.74
C GLY A 68 -8.83 -5.98 -4.21
N VAL A 69 -9.55 -5.04 -4.82
CA VAL A 69 -9.24 -4.52 -6.15
C VAL A 69 -9.10 -3.01 -6.03
N TYR A 70 -7.91 -2.50 -6.33
CA TYR A 70 -7.60 -1.07 -6.28
C TYR A 70 -7.23 -0.58 -7.67
N PHE A 71 -7.67 0.64 -7.99
CA PHE A 71 -7.13 1.41 -9.10
C PHE A 71 -6.23 2.49 -8.52
N LEU A 72 -4.97 2.50 -8.91
CA LEU A 72 -3.94 3.39 -8.40
C LEU A 72 -3.27 4.10 -9.56
N ARG A 73 -3.28 5.44 -9.54
CA ARG A 73 -2.46 6.23 -10.44
C ARG A 73 -1.15 6.59 -9.73
N LEU A 74 -0.04 6.17 -10.33
CA LEU A 74 1.28 6.50 -9.80
C LEU A 74 1.57 8.00 -9.93
N PRO A 75 2.10 8.64 -8.89
CA PRO A 75 2.40 10.07 -8.94
C PRO A 75 3.58 10.37 -9.87
N LYS A 76 3.63 11.61 -10.35
CA LYS A 76 4.74 12.17 -11.13
C LYS A 76 5.54 13.16 -10.30
N ASP A 77 6.84 13.19 -10.52
CA ASP A 77 7.69 14.27 -10.00
C ASP A 77 7.37 15.60 -10.72
N PRO A 78 7.58 16.75 -10.04
CA PRO A 78 7.38 18.05 -10.64
C PRO A 78 8.43 18.33 -11.73
N PRO A 79 8.16 19.29 -12.65
CA PRO A 79 9.11 19.66 -13.68
C PRO A 79 10.36 20.38 -13.14
N THR A 80 10.28 20.96 -11.94
CA THR A 80 11.42 21.65 -11.30
C THR A 80 12.27 20.64 -10.56
N GLN A 81 13.56 20.56 -10.87
CA GLN A 81 14.49 19.68 -10.18
C GLN A 81 14.67 20.07 -8.71
N PRO A 82 14.91 19.10 -7.81
CA PRO A 82 15.31 19.38 -6.44
C PRO A 82 16.67 20.05 -6.39
N ASN A 83 16.93 20.73 -5.27
CA ASN A 83 18.23 21.30 -4.98
C ASN A 83 18.53 21.22 -3.48
N GLN A 84 19.81 21.28 -3.15
CA GLN A 84 20.30 21.16 -1.78
C GLN A 84 19.79 22.24 -0.82
N ASN A 85 19.29 23.37 -1.34
CA ASN A 85 18.76 24.45 -0.52
C ASN A 85 17.26 24.28 -0.20
N GLY A 86 16.61 23.18 -0.63
CA GLY A 86 15.17 22.94 -0.43
C GLY A 86 14.27 23.97 -1.12
N THR A 87 14.78 24.70 -2.10
CA THR A 87 14.02 25.73 -2.85
C THR A 87 13.57 25.25 -4.23
N GLY A 88 14.02 24.05 -4.62
CA GLY A 88 13.68 23.38 -5.88
C GLY A 88 12.33 22.67 -5.81
N GLY A 89 12.10 21.74 -6.73
CA GLY A 89 10.96 20.84 -6.61
C GLY A 89 11.23 19.73 -5.60
N THR A 90 10.18 19.16 -5.03
CA THR A 90 10.21 18.00 -4.13
C THR A 90 9.71 16.79 -4.90
N PHE A 91 10.59 15.79 -5.04
CA PHE A 91 10.31 14.55 -5.77
C PHE A 91 9.73 13.48 -4.83
N ASN A 92 9.08 12.46 -5.38
CA ASN A 92 8.38 11.44 -4.60
C ASN A 92 9.29 10.74 -3.57
N PHE A 93 10.53 10.40 -3.94
CA PHE A 93 11.47 9.75 -3.02
C PHE A 93 11.82 10.60 -1.79
N GLN A 94 11.57 11.92 -1.81
CA GLN A 94 11.79 12.81 -0.67
C GLN A 94 10.57 12.89 0.26
N LEU A 95 9.41 12.42 -0.19
CA LEU A 95 8.18 12.40 0.60
C LEU A 95 8.00 11.04 1.27
N HIS A 96 8.31 9.97 0.55
CA HIS A 96 8.13 8.60 1.00
C HIS A 96 9.16 7.66 0.36
N PRO A 97 9.71 6.69 1.10
CA PRO A 97 10.48 5.61 0.51
C PRO A 97 9.57 4.55 -0.14
N THR A 98 8.32 4.43 0.30
CA THR A 98 7.29 3.58 -0.29
C THR A 98 5.88 3.99 0.19
N PHE A 99 4.85 3.67 -0.59
CA PHE A 99 3.48 3.54 -0.09
C PHE A 99 2.95 2.15 -0.44
N TRP A 100 1.87 1.72 0.22
CA TRP A 100 1.40 0.35 0.08
C TRP A 100 -0.11 0.16 0.25
N VAL A 101 -0.59 -0.98 -0.26
CA VAL A 101 -1.88 -1.56 0.14
C VAL A 101 -1.63 -2.83 0.96
N GLY A 102 -2.39 -3.03 2.03
CA GLY A 102 -2.08 -4.04 3.04
C GLY A 102 -3.26 -4.91 3.47
N MET A 103 -2.93 -6.08 4.03
CA MET A 103 -3.87 -7.12 4.44
C MET A 103 -3.28 -8.02 5.52
N ALA A 104 -4.06 -8.40 6.54
CA ALA A 104 -3.60 -9.31 7.58
C ALA A 104 -3.55 -10.77 7.11
N LEU A 105 -2.54 -11.52 7.55
CA LEU A 105 -2.24 -12.89 7.12
C LEU A 105 -2.27 -13.87 8.30
N CYS A 106 -2.54 -15.14 8.00
CA CYS A 106 -2.29 -16.27 8.89
C CYS A 106 -0.79 -16.59 8.95
N ASP A 107 -0.20 -16.53 10.14
CA ASP A 107 1.13 -17.05 10.42
C ASP A 107 1.21 -17.59 11.85
N ASP A 108 1.03 -18.89 12.03
CA ASP A 108 1.03 -19.57 13.33
C ASP A 108 2.37 -19.52 14.09
N GLN A 109 3.45 -19.06 13.43
CA GLN A 109 4.75 -18.83 14.05
C GLN A 109 4.95 -17.37 14.50
N SER A 110 4.04 -16.49 14.11
CA SER A 110 4.03 -15.08 14.49
C SER A 110 3.23 -14.84 15.77
N ALA A 111 3.48 -13.69 16.39
CA ALA A 111 2.75 -13.12 17.50
C ALA A 111 1.22 -13.14 17.27
N PRO A 112 0.41 -13.23 18.34
CA PRO A 112 0.81 -12.99 19.72
C PRO A 112 1.17 -14.21 20.57
N ASN A 113 0.81 -15.43 20.14
CA ASN A 113 0.96 -16.64 20.96
C ASN A 113 1.66 -17.83 20.27
N PRO A 114 2.72 -17.63 19.46
CA PRO A 114 3.43 -18.73 18.84
C PRO A 114 4.02 -19.66 19.91
N GLY A 115 3.98 -20.96 19.66
CA GLY A 115 4.38 -22.00 20.62
C GLY A 115 3.44 -22.18 21.83
N GLY A 116 2.43 -21.33 21.99
CA GLY A 116 1.47 -21.38 23.09
C GLY A 116 2.02 -20.86 24.42
N SER A 117 1.13 -20.65 25.37
CA SER A 117 1.44 -20.18 26.72
C SER A 117 0.57 -20.88 27.78
N PRO A 118 0.90 -20.82 29.08
CA PRO A 118 0.13 -21.50 30.12
C PRO A 118 -1.36 -21.13 30.08
N GLY A 119 -2.22 -22.12 29.85
CA GLY A 119 -3.67 -21.92 29.72
C GLY A 119 -4.15 -21.40 28.37
N ARG A 120 -3.25 -21.12 27.41
CA ARG A 120 -3.57 -20.62 26.08
C ARG A 120 -2.74 -21.38 25.01
N PRO A 121 -3.26 -22.46 24.41
CA PRO A 121 -2.54 -23.19 23.37
C PRO A 121 -2.26 -22.29 22.15
N ASN A 122 -1.27 -22.65 21.33
CA ASN A 122 -1.16 -22.06 20.00
C ASN A 122 -2.36 -22.54 19.17
N ILE A 123 -3.18 -21.60 18.70
CA ILE A 123 -4.38 -21.90 17.91
C ILE A 123 -4.01 -21.77 16.44
N PRO A 124 -4.16 -22.84 15.64
CA PRO A 124 -3.96 -22.73 14.20
C PRO A 124 -4.93 -21.72 13.59
N CYS A 125 -4.40 -20.81 12.79
CA CYS A 125 -5.18 -19.85 12.04
C CYS A 125 -6.08 -20.57 11.04
N THR A 126 -7.37 -20.23 11.01
CA THR A 126 -8.30 -20.73 9.98
C THR A 126 -8.41 -19.68 8.87
N PRO A 127 -7.83 -19.88 7.67
CA PRO A 127 -7.87 -18.87 6.62
C PRO A 127 -9.28 -18.32 6.36
N ASN A 128 -9.37 -17.03 6.06
CA ASN A 128 -10.61 -16.37 5.65
C ASN A 128 -11.75 -16.53 6.66
N SER A 129 -11.45 -16.39 7.96
CA SER A 129 -12.42 -16.69 9.01
C SER A 129 -12.41 -15.68 10.15
N ASP A 130 -13.59 -15.15 10.46
CA ASP A 130 -13.79 -14.30 11.63
C ASP A 130 -13.80 -15.09 12.95
N ASN A 131 -13.71 -16.42 12.89
CA ASN A 131 -13.41 -17.24 14.07
C ASN A 131 -11.99 -16.97 14.62
N ASN A 132 -11.13 -16.29 13.86
CA ASN A 132 -9.82 -15.85 14.31
C ASN A 132 -9.88 -14.53 15.10
N ILE A 133 -11.05 -13.90 15.27
CA ILE A 133 -11.16 -12.64 16.02
C ILE A 133 -11.10 -12.93 17.52
N PHE A 134 -10.00 -12.50 18.14
CA PHE A 134 -9.78 -12.47 19.59
C PHE A 134 -9.28 -11.06 19.95
N ASP A 135 -10.17 -10.16 20.31
CA ASP A 135 -9.85 -8.75 20.59
C ASP A 135 -10.28 -8.32 22.00
N GLY A 136 -10.78 -9.26 22.81
CA GLY A 136 -11.15 -9.07 24.19
C GLY A 136 -9.95 -8.75 25.08
N SER A 137 -10.13 -7.86 26.05
CA SER A 137 -9.07 -7.49 27.00
C SER A 137 -9.11 -8.28 28.31
N ASP A 138 -10.19 -8.98 28.63
CA ASP A 138 -10.26 -9.79 29.85
C ASP A 138 -9.52 -11.13 29.66
N PRO A 139 -8.40 -11.37 30.36
CA PRO A 139 -7.61 -12.58 30.19
C PRO A 139 -8.35 -13.85 30.61
N THR A 140 -9.46 -13.76 31.34
CA THR A 140 -10.24 -14.92 31.77
C THR A 140 -11.26 -15.38 30.74
N LEU A 141 -11.51 -14.59 29.69
CA LEU A 141 -12.48 -14.90 28.63
C LEU A 141 -11.82 -15.58 27.43
N THR A 142 -12.65 -16.27 26.64
CA THR A 142 -12.20 -17.07 25.49
C THR A 142 -11.75 -16.22 24.31
N ASP A 143 -12.27 -15.00 24.18
CA ASP A 143 -11.96 -14.01 23.15
C ASP A 143 -10.76 -13.12 23.51
N TYR A 144 -10.03 -13.44 24.58
CA TYR A 144 -8.86 -12.66 25.00
C TYR A 144 -7.81 -12.55 23.89
N ILE A 145 -7.34 -11.33 23.63
CA ILE A 145 -6.38 -11.00 22.56
C ILE A 145 -5.06 -11.76 22.63
N GLY A 146 -4.59 -12.15 23.82
CA GLY A 146 -3.40 -13.00 23.93
C GLY A 146 -3.63 -14.45 23.48
N SER A 147 -4.87 -14.87 23.22
CA SER A 147 -5.19 -16.18 22.67
C SER A 147 -5.37 -16.15 21.14
N HIS A 148 -5.24 -14.98 20.51
CA HIS A 148 -5.39 -14.81 19.08
C HIS A 148 -4.43 -15.72 18.30
N PRO A 149 -4.87 -16.35 17.19
CA PRO A 149 -3.99 -17.06 16.27
C PRO A 149 -2.80 -16.19 15.82
N GLY A 150 -1.68 -16.83 15.51
CA GLY A 150 -0.52 -16.10 15.00
C GLY A 150 -0.86 -15.34 13.72
N THR A 151 -0.47 -14.06 13.67
CA THR A 151 -0.86 -13.12 12.61
C THR A 151 0.38 -12.56 11.92
N GLY A 152 0.41 -12.56 10.60
CA GLY A 152 1.36 -11.79 9.81
C GLY A 152 0.68 -10.56 9.19
N PHE A 153 1.45 -9.71 8.53
CA PHE A 153 0.93 -8.59 7.75
C PHE A 153 1.54 -8.59 6.34
N MET A 154 0.72 -8.31 5.34
CA MET A 154 1.16 -8.16 3.95
C MET A 154 1.19 -6.68 3.60
N GLU A 155 2.30 -6.25 3.01
CA GLU A 155 2.39 -4.95 2.34
C GLU A 155 2.74 -5.18 0.87
N MET A 156 1.90 -4.64 -0.01
CA MET A 156 2.23 -4.51 -1.42
C MET A 156 2.80 -3.11 -1.61
N GLN A 157 4.13 -3.02 -1.61
CA GLN A 157 4.87 -1.75 -1.62
C GLN A 157 5.17 -1.25 -3.04
N PHE A 158 5.12 0.07 -3.24
CA PHE A 158 5.50 0.78 -4.47
C PHE A 158 6.65 1.74 -4.22
N TYR A 159 7.75 1.59 -4.98
CA TYR A 159 8.96 2.37 -4.76
C TYR A 159 9.11 3.49 -5.81
N PRO A 160 9.26 4.76 -5.38
CA PRO A 160 9.52 5.86 -6.29
C PRO A 160 10.90 5.74 -6.94
N PRO A 161 11.08 6.23 -8.18
CA PRO A 161 12.39 6.37 -8.80
C PRO A 161 13.17 7.58 -8.26
N GLY A 162 14.49 7.57 -8.44
CA GLY A 162 15.34 8.76 -8.24
C GLY A 162 16.36 8.72 -7.11
N TRP A 163 16.34 7.73 -6.21
CA TRP A 163 17.29 7.62 -5.08
C TRP A 163 17.63 6.18 -4.66
N PHE A 164 18.34 6.00 -3.54
CA PHE A 164 18.80 4.71 -3.02
C PHE A 164 17.66 3.73 -2.65
N SER A 165 16.47 4.23 -2.27
CA SER A 165 15.26 3.39 -2.08
C SER A 165 14.66 2.88 -3.40
N SER A 166 15.02 3.50 -4.53
CA SER A 166 14.50 3.16 -5.85
C SER A 166 15.02 1.83 -6.39
N CYS A 167 14.23 1.21 -7.27
CA CYS A 167 14.59 -0.02 -7.98
C CYS A 167 15.16 0.24 -9.37
N ASP A 168 15.03 1.47 -9.85
CA ASP A 168 15.47 1.88 -11.16
C ASP A 168 16.09 3.26 -11.02
N ASN A 169 17.26 3.45 -11.63
CA ASN A 169 17.97 4.72 -11.62
C ASN A 169 17.67 5.56 -12.88
N THR A 170 16.71 5.14 -13.72
CA THR A 170 16.28 5.98 -14.85
C THR A 170 15.13 6.87 -14.41
N ASN A 171 13.94 6.30 -14.20
CA ASN A 171 12.70 7.04 -13.93
C ASN A 171 11.45 6.15 -13.77
N ARG A 172 11.61 4.86 -13.47
CA ARG A 172 10.48 3.92 -13.41
C ARG A 172 10.21 3.46 -11.99
N TRP A 173 8.93 3.38 -11.68
CA TRP A 173 8.44 2.73 -10.46
C TRP A 173 8.57 1.22 -10.60
N CYS A 174 8.62 0.55 -9.46
CA CYS A 174 8.36 -0.89 -9.37
C CYS A 174 7.60 -1.16 -8.08
N SER A 175 7.22 -2.42 -7.89
CA SER A 175 6.55 -2.87 -6.69
C SER A 175 7.07 -4.22 -6.19
N ALA A 176 6.83 -4.51 -4.92
CA ALA A 176 7.17 -5.78 -4.29
C ALA A 176 6.08 -6.26 -3.34
N LEU A 177 5.95 -7.58 -3.23
CA LEU A 177 5.14 -8.24 -2.22
C LEU A 177 6.01 -8.55 -1.01
N LEU A 178 5.63 -7.99 0.14
CA LEU A 178 6.25 -8.24 1.43
C LEU A 178 5.28 -8.96 2.37
N THR A 179 5.80 -9.86 3.19
CA THR A 179 5.03 -10.42 4.32
C THR A 179 5.88 -10.38 5.58
N PHE A 180 5.32 -9.79 6.63
CA PHE A 180 5.95 -9.61 7.93
C PHE A 180 5.35 -10.54 8.96
N GLY A 181 6.18 -11.00 9.89
CA GLY A 181 5.77 -11.73 11.08
C GLY A 181 6.68 -11.42 12.25
N LEU A 182 6.16 -11.59 13.47
CA LEU A 182 6.86 -11.27 14.71
C LEU A 182 7.09 -12.54 15.53
N SER A 183 8.33 -13.00 15.59
CA SER A 183 8.79 -14.18 16.35
C SER A 183 8.85 -13.89 17.85
N GLN A 184 7.71 -13.57 18.45
CA GLN A 184 7.58 -13.28 19.87
C GLN A 184 6.27 -13.82 20.43
N ASN A 185 6.37 -14.55 21.55
CA ASN A 185 5.21 -14.89 22.35
C ASN A 185 4.95 -13.78 23.37
N LEU A 186 3.97 -12.93 23.07
CA LEU A 186 3.67 -11.72 23.84
C LEU A 186 3.13 -12.03 25.25
N ASN A 187 2.50 -13.19 25.44
CA ASN A 187 2.01 -13.62 26.77
C ASN A 187 3.15 -13.96 27.73
N THR A 188 4.28 -14.46 27.22
CA THR A 188 5.43 -14.92 28.01
C THR A 188 6.63 -13.97 27.95
N GLY A 189 6.67 -13.13 26.91
CA GLY A 189 7.82 -12.32 26.54
C GLY A 189 8.97 -13.12 25.93
N SER A 190 8.75 -14.39 25.55
CA SER A 190 9.77 -15.22 24.89
C SER A 190 9.94 -14.81 23.44
N ILE A 191 11.18 -14.58 23.02
CA ILE A 191 11.55 -14.33 21.63
C ILE A 191 11.93 -15.66 21.00
N GLY A 192 11.38 -15.96 19.82
CA GLY A 192 11.51 -17.24 19.13
C GLY A 192 12.81 -17.43 18.36
N GLY A 193 13.76 -16.51 18.51
CA GLY A 193 15.01 -16.52 17.77
C GLY A 193 15.95 -17.67 18.15
N CYS A 194 16.82 -18.04 17.21
CA CYS A 194 17.86 -19.04 17.42
C CYS A 194 19.22 -18.40 17.77
N SER A 195 20.16 -19.20 18.28
CA SER A 195 21.53 -18.79 18.66
C SER A 195 22.62 -19.03 17.59
N GLY A 196 22.25 -19.16 16.31
CA GLY A 196 23.18 -19.40 15.20
C GLY A 196 23.91 -18.13 14.70
N PRO A 197 24.98 -18.27 13.88
CA PRO A 197 25.65 -17.13 13.24
C PRO A 197 24.65 -16.36 12.35
N GLY A 198 24.51 -15.06 12.57
CA GLY A 198 23.51 -14.19 11.92
C GLY A 198 22.27 -13.90 12.77
N GLY A 199 22.03 -14.66 13.84
CA GLY A 199 20.84 -14.50 14.68
C GLY A 199 19.53 -14.75 13.92
N SER A 200 18.40 -14.59 14.61
CA SER A 200 17.10 -14.54 13.96
C SER A 200 16.49 -13.18 14.21
N PRO A 201 15.88 -12.53 13.22
CA PRO A 201 15.19 -11.30 13.48
C PRO A 201 13.90 -11.54 14.25
N VAL A 202 13.62 -10.61 15.18
CA VAL A 202 12.41 -10.66 16.00
C VAL A 202 11.22 -10.43 15.09
N GLU A 203 11.29 -9.43 14.23
CA GLU A 203 10.41 -9.27 13.07
C GLU A 203 11.10 -9.80 11.82
N TYR A 204 10.46 -10.70 11.09
CA TYR A 204 11.02 -11.29 9.87
C TYR A 204 10.19 -10.93 8.66
N VAL A 205 10.88 -10.68 7.55
CA VAL A 205 10.28 -10.24 6.29
C VAL A 205 10.55 -11.24 5.16
N ASN A 206 9.53 -11.54 4.39
CA ASN A 206 9.69 -12.11 3.04
C ASN A 206 9.64 -10.96 2.04
N PHE A 207 10.47 -10.99 1.00
CA PHE A 207 10.50 -9.94 -0.02
C PHE A 207 10.57 -10.53 -1.43
N ALA A 208 9.68 -10.10 -2.33
CA ALA A 208 9.79 -10.41 -3.75
C ALA A 208 9.20 -9.31 -4.63
N PHE A 209 9.97 -8.84 -5.62
CA PHE A 209 9.45 -7.96 -6.67
C PHE A 209 8.27 -8.59 -7.41
N ILE A 210 7.30 -7.77 -7.84
CA ILE A 210 6.29 -8.21 -8.80
C ILE A 210 6.98 -8.44 -10.14
N THR A 211 6.82 -9.65 -10.69
CA THR A 211 7.44 -10.05 -11.96
C THR A 211 6.40 -10.44 -12.98
N LYS A 212 6.76 -10.34 -14.27
CA LYS A 212 5.89 -10.71 -15.38
C LYS A 212 5.60 -12.20 -15.38
N SER A 213 6.54 -13.03 -14.93
CA SER A 213 6.38 -14.48 -14.84
C SER A 213 5.65 -14.98 -13.58
N GLY A 214 5.58 -14.17 -12.52
CA GLY A 214 5.13 -14.63 -11.20
C GLY A 214 6.19 -15.33 -10.35
N MET A 215 7.42 -15.46 -10.86
CA MET A 215 8.56 -16.07 -10.17
C MET A 215 9.45 -15.01 -9.53
N PRO A 216 9.98 -15.23 -8.32
CA PRO A 216 10.86 -14.27 -7.68
C PRO A 216 12.27 -14.29 -8.29
N GLY A 217 12.94 -13.13 -8.33
CA GLY A 217 14.30 -12.99 -8.86
C GLY A 217 15.39 -13.64 -7.98
N GLY A 218 15.10 -13.79 -6.69
CA GLY A 218 15.90 -14.50 -5.69
C GLY A 218 14.99 -15.11 -4.61
N PRO A 219 15.53 -15.90 -3.68
CA PRO A 219 14.74 -16.55 -2.63
C PRO A 219 14.07 -15.52 -1.69
N PRO A 220 12.74 -15.46 -1.60
CA PRO A 220 12.05 -14.43 -0.80
C PRO A 220 12.23 -14.59 0.72
N SER A 221 12.40 -15.83 1.18
CA SER A 221 12.32 -16.18 2.60
C SER A 221 13.43 -15.60 3.47
N PRO A 222 13.14 -15.18 4.71
CA PRO A 222 14.05 -14.45 5.59
C PRO A 222 15.45 -15.08 5.76
N GLN A 223 15.56 -16.41 5.86
CA GLN A 223 16.86 -17.07 6.11
C GLN A 223 17.65 -17.39 4.84
N MET A 224 17.10 -17.13 3.65
CA MET A 224 17.75 -17.43 2.37
C MET A 224 17.95 -16.20 1.48
N GLN A 225 17.44 -15.03 1.87
CA GLN A 225 17.58 -13.79 1.11
C GLN A 225 19.05 -13.51 0.78
N ASN A 226 19.27 -12.93 -0.39
CA ASN A 226 20.59 -12.59 -0.90
C ASN A 226 20.48 -11.44 -1.90
N GLY A 227 21.60 -10.99 -2.47
CA GLY A 227 21.61 -9.86 -3.41
C GLY A 227 20.61 -9.99 -4.58
N ALA A 228 20.31 -11.21 -5.07
CA ALA A 228 19.32 -11.41 -6.14
C ALA A 228 17.87 -11.19 -5.67
N THR A 229 17.61 -11.28 -4.36
CA THR A 229 16.31 -10.97 -3.75
C THR A 229 15.97 -9.49 -3.91
N PHE A 230 16.98 -8.63 -3.71
CA PHE A 230 16.86 -7.17 -3.71
C PHE A 230 17.28 -6.51 -5.02
N THR A 231 17.62 -7.30 -6.05
CA THR A 231 18.03 -6.79 -7.36
C THR A 231 16.94 -7.01 -8.40
N PRO A 232 16.35 -5.95 -8.98
CA PRO A 232 15.43 -6.07 -10.09
C PRO A 232 16.06 -6.76 -11.30
N THR A 233 15.26 -7.51 -12.05
CA THR A 233 15.70 -8.23 -13.25
C THR A 233 14.91 -7.75 -14.47
N THR A 234 15.23 -8.28 -15.66
CA THR A 234 14.42 -8.01 -16.87
C THR A 234 12.98 -8.53 -16.76
N ASP A 235 12.73 -9.44 -15.82
CA ASP A 235 11.40 -9.99 -15.55
C ASP A 235 10.61 -9.16 -14.53
N THR A 236 11.25 -8.23 -13.81
CA THR A 236 10.56 -7.29 -12.93
C THR A 236 9.58 -6.42 -13.74
N LEU A 237 8.37 -6.25 -13.21
CA LEU A 237 7.39 -5.34 -13.77
C LEU A 237 7.72 -3.91 -13.33
N PHE A 238 7.94 -3.04 -14.31
CA PHE A 238 8.22 -1.63 -14.11
C PHE A 238 7.09 -0.78 -14.67
N TYR A 239 6.86 0.37 -14.06
CA TYR A 239 5.80 1.32 -14.44
C TYR A 239 6.38 2.70 -14.68
N ASN A 240 5.76 3.49 -15.55
CA ASN A 240 6.08 4.90 -15.73
C ASN A 240 5.30 5.75 -14.71
N SER A 241 5.86 6.89 -14.34
CA SER A 241 5.12 7.86 -13.52
C SER A 241 3.85 8.34 -14.25
N GLY A 242 2.71 8.32 -13.56
CA GLY A 242 1.40 8.63 -14.12
C GLY A 242 0.60 7.44 -14.64
N ASP A 243 1.20 6.25 -14.72
CA ASP A 243 0.49 5.05 -15.17
C ASP A 243 -0.65 4.72 -14.18
N LEU A 244 -1.78 4.30 -14.75
CA LEU A 244 -2.92 3.77 -14.01
C LEU A 244 -2.78 2.25 -13.87
N LEU A 245 -2.75 1.77 -12.63
CA LEU A 245 -2.57 0.38 -12.26
C LEU A 245 -3.86 -0.19 -11.68
N ARG A 246 -4.25 -1.39 -12.13
CA ARG A 246 -5.19 -2.26 -11.43
C ARG A 246 -4.41 -3.24 -10.57
N ILE A 247 -4.75 -3.31 -9.28
CA ILE A 247 -4.11 -4.17 -8.30
C ILE A 247 -5.17 -5.14 -7.77
N ASP A 248 -5.04 -6.43 -8.07
CA ASP A 248 -5.93 -7.49 -7.60
C ASP A 248 -5.25 -8.34 -6.51
N LEU A 249 -5.79 -8.26 -5.29
CA LEU A 249 -5.44 -9.09 -4.14
C LEU A 249 -6.50 -10.19 -4.03
N HIS A 250 -6.11 -11.45 -4.17
CA HIS A 250 -7.02 -12.57 -3.91
C HIS A 250 -6.29 -13.77 -3.30
N ASP A 251 -6.93 -14.38 -2.30
CA ASP A 251 -6.45 -15.63 -1.75
C ASP A 251 -6.66 -16.79 -2.74
N THR A 252 -5.68 -17.69 -2.84
CA THR A 252 -5.72 -18.89 -3.68
C THR A 252 -5.57 -20.13 -2.82
N MET A 253 -5.66 -21.32 -3.43
CA MET A 253 -5.33 -22.57 -2.73
C MET A 253 -3.86 -22.62 -2.28
N ASN A 254 -2.97 -21.85 -2.91
CA ASN A 254 -1.52 -21.87 -2.65
C ASN A 254 -1.03 -20.53 -2.05
N GLY A 255 -1.89 -19.82 -1.32
CA GLY A 255 -1.59 -18.53 -0.69
C GLY A 255 -2.09 -17.31 -1.46
N LEU A 256 -1.90 -16.14 -0.86
CA LEU A 256 -2.33 -14.84 -1.37
C LEU A 256 -1.58 -14.49 -2.66
N LYS A 257 -2.34 -14.23 -3.72
CA LYS A 257 -1.81 -13.81 -5.02
C LYS A 257 -2.14 -12.34 -5.28
N ILE A 258 -1.11 -11.60 -5.63
CA ILE A 258 -1.18 -10.24 -6.14
C ILE A 258 -1.02 -10.30 -7.66
N THR A 259 -1.94 -9.66 -8.38
CA THR A 259 -1.78 -9.39 -9.82
C THR A 259 -1.83 -7.90 -10.03
N ILE A 260 -0.88 -7.38 -10.80
CA ILE A 260 -0.88 -5.97 -11.20
C ILE A 260 -0.98 -5.91 -12.71
N THR A 261 -1.91 -5.10 -13.19
CA THR A 261 -2.04 -4.75 -14.60
C THR A 261 -1.87 -3.26 -14.73
N ASP A 262 -0.83 -2.85 -15.44
CA ASP A 262 -0.69 -1.48 -15.91
C ASP A 262 -1.65 -1.28 -17.09
N LEU A 263 -2.74 -0.55 -16.83
CA LEU A 263 -3.79 -0.27 -17.82
C LEU A 263 -3.33 0.73 -18.88
N THR A 264 -2.22 1.45 -18.63
CA THR A 264 -1.66 2.42 -19.56
C THR A 264 -0.80 1.73 -20.62
N THR A 265 0.00 0.74 -20.21
CA THR A 265 0.87 -0.01 -21.13
C THR A 265 0.36 -1.40 -21.51
N ASN A 266 -0.72 -1.86 -20.87
CA ASN A 266 -1.25 -3.23 -20.94
C ASN A 266 -0.24 -4.33 -20.54
N GLN A 267 0.78 -3.99 -19.74
CA GLN A 267 1.67 -4.98 -19.14
C GLN A 267 1.08 -5.51 -17.84
N SER A 268 1.36 -6.77 -17.53
CA SER A 268 0.92 -7.39 -16.29
C SER A 268 1.99 -8.29 -15.69
N GLY A 269 1.91 -8.46 -14.39
CA GLY A 269 2.77 -9.32 -13.59
C GLY A 269 2.03 -9.76 -12.33
N SER A 270 2.63 -10.68 -11.61
CA SER A 270 2.05 -11.20 -10.37
C SER A 270 3.12 -11.65 -9.39
N MET A 271 2.69 -11.93 -8.16
CA MET A 271 3.46 -12.68 -7.18
C MET A 271 2.47 -13.42 -6.27
N THR A 272 2.79 -14.65 -5.88
CA THR A 272 2.01 -15.41 -4.89
C THR A 272 2.89 -15.67 -3.68
N ALA A 273 2.43 -15.29 -2.49
CA ALA A 273 3.10 -15.54 -1.21
C ALA A 273 2.97 -17.02 -0.82
N SER A 274 3.65 -17.87 -1.58
CA SER A 274 3.52 -19.32 -1.54
C SER A 274 4.84 -20.01 -1.21
N SER A 275 4.72 -21.20 -0.62
CA SER A 275 5.81 -22.14 -0.43
C SER A 275 6.51 -22.50 -1.75
N ALA A 276 5.76 -22.58 -2.85
CA ALA A 276 6.29 -22.86 -4.19
C ALA A 276 7.18 -21.72 -4.72
N ASN A 277 6.86 -20.47 -4.41
CA ASN A 277 7.70 -19.30 -4.66
C ASN A 277 8.79 -19.11 -3.59
N GLY A 278 8.86 -19.99 -2.59
CA GLY A 278 9.88 -19.94 -1.56
C GLY A 278 9.61 -18.93 -0.45
N PHE A 279 8.36 -18.50 -0.25
CA PHE A 279 7.95 -17.77 0.95
C PHE A 279 7.96 -18.71 2.16
N ALA A 280 8.34 -18.20 3.33
CA ALA A 280 8.47 -19.00 4.54
C ALA A 280 8.19 -18.18 5.81
N SER A 281 7.64 -18.87 6.81
CA SER A 281 7.60 -18.38 8.18
C SER A 281 8.83 -18.85 8.93
N LEU A 282 9.41 -17.98 9.73
CA LEU A 282 10.45 -18.35 10.68
C LEU A 282 9.81 -19.22 11.78
N LYS A 283 10.39 -20.38 12.08
CA LYS A 283 9.88 -21.22 13.16
C LYS A 283 10.14 -20.54 14.52
N PHE A 284 9.10 -20.40 15.33
CA PHE A 284 9.24 -19.95 16.71
C PHE A 284 9.89 -21.05 17.57
N ASP A 285 11.17 -20.87 17.92
CA ASP A 285 11.93 -21.83 18.71
C ASP A 285 12.87 -21.10 19.69
N PRO A 286 12.38 -20.64 20.85
CA PRO A 286 13.15 -19.83 21.79
C PRO A 286 14.35 -20.57 22.42
N THR A 287 14.46 -21.89 22.19
CA THR A 287 15.56 -22.74 22.67
C THR A 287 16.38 -23.32 21.52
N GLY A 288 16.06 -22.96 20.29
CA GLY A 288 16.65 -23.51 19.07
C GLY A 288 18.11 -23.12 18.92
N ALA A 289 18.97 -24.10 18.64
CA ALA A 289 20.37 -23.85 18.30
C ALA A 289 20.56 -23.37 16.85
N THR A 290 19.55 -23.59 15.99
CA THR A 290 19.59 -23.28 14.55
C THR A 290 18.32 -22.56 14.11
N CYS A 291 18.47 -21.55 13.25
CA CYS A 291 17.36 -20.77 12.74
C CYS A 291 16.72 -21.56 11.62
N THR A 292 15.56 -22.13 11.89
CA THR A 292 14.81 -22.92 10.93
C THR A 292 13.62 -22.11 10.45
N GLN A 293 13.37 -22.13 9.16
CA GLN A 293 12.14 -21.60 8.56
C GLN A 293 11.36 -22.75 7.94
N THR A 294 10.05 -22.57 7.80
CA THR A 294 9.16 -23.50 7.12
C THR A 294 8.53 -22.78 5.94
N PHE A 295 8.69 -23.32 4.74
CA PHE A 295 7.99 -22.79 3.57
C PHE A 295 6.49 -22.81 3.82
N HIS A 296 5.84 -21.69 3.53
CA HIS A 296 4.50 -21.41 4.01
C HIS A 296 3.67 -20.77 2.89
N ASP A 297 2.43 -21.21 2.75
CA ASP A 297 1.44 -20.56 1.92
C ASP A 297 0.71 -19.54 2.79
N PHE A 298 1.03 -18.26 2.60
CA PHE A 298 0.44 -17.19 3.39
C PHE A 298 -0.98 -16.91 2.90
N HIS A 299 -1.97 -17.24 3.73
CA HIS A 299 -3.37 -16.95 3.48
C HIS A 299 -3.85 -15.78 4.33
N THR A 300 -4.92 -15.15 3.90
CA THR A 300 -5.58 -14.04 4.60
C THR A 300 -6.33 -14.55 5.83
N ILE A 301 -6.31 -13.78 6.93
CA ILE A 301 -6.81 -14.26 8.23
C ILE A 301 -8.32 -14.09 8.40
N TYR A 302 -8.90 -12.95 8.03
CA TYR A 302 -10.31 -12.63 8.33
C TYR A 302 -11.23 -12.84 7.11
N ALA A 303 -12.51 -13.13 7.37
CA ALA A 303 -13.53 -13.16 6.32
C ALA A 303 -14.05 -11.76 6.01
N THR A 304 -14.12 -10.91 7.04
CA THR A 304 -14.59 -9.53 6.96
C THR A 304 -13.50 -8.53 7.34
N SER A 305 -13.78 -7.23 7.20
CA SER A 305 -12.91 -6.15 7.69
C SER A 305 -13.73 -5.17 8.52
N SER A 306 -13.34 -4.97 9.78
CA SER A 306 -13.97 -4.08 10.75
C SER A 306 -12.95 -3.58 11.77
N GLU A 307 -13.37 -2.77 12.73
CA GLU A 307 -12.52 -2.35 13.85
C GLU A 307 -12.06 -3.51 14.76
N HIS A 308 -12.63 -4.70 14.59
CA HIS A 308 -12.27 -5.92 15.31
C HIS A 308 -11.21 -6.77 14.60
N THR A 309 -10.97 -6.51 13.31
CA THR A 309 -10.02 -7.28 12.49
C THR A 309 -8.70 -6.52 12.41
N ARG A 310 -7.73 -6.87 13.25
CA ARG A 310 -6.45 -6.17 13.34
C ARG A 310 -5.26 -7.12 13.47
N VAL A 311 -4.06 -6.63 13.19
CA VAL A 311 -2.81 -7.31 13.56
C VAL A 311 -2.52 -7.05 15.05
N PRO A 312 -2.54 -8.07 15.94
CA PRO A 312 -2.48 -7.83 17.40
C PRO A 312 -1.16 -7.30 17.94
N TRP A 313 -0.12 -7.24 17.10
CA TRP A 313 1.23 -6.81 17.45
C TRP A 313 1.71 -5.57 16.68
N ALA A 314 0.97 -5.09 15.68
CA ALA A 314 1.31 -3.86 14.98
C ALA A 314 0.88 -2.64 15.82
N ALA A 315 1.51 -1.48 15.61
CA ALA A 315 1.02 -0.23 16.19
C ALA A 315 -0.33 0.13 15.60
N HIS A 316 -0.44 0.13 14.27
CA HIS A 316 -1.70 0.30 13.57
C HIS A 316 -2.72 -0.80 13.87
N SER A 317 -4.00 -0.45 13.77
CA SER A 317 -5.14 -1.34 14.03
C SER A 317 -5.78 -1.92 12.77
N PHE A 318 -5.06 -1.95 11.65
CA PHE A 318 -5.61 -2.31 10.35
C PHE A 318 -5.68 -3.82 10.05
N ASN A 319 -6.61 -4.17 9.15
CA ASN A 319 -6.57 -5.34 8.28
C ASN A 319 -6.40 -4.85 6.82
N ILE A 320 -7.47 -4.29 6.25
CA ILE A 320 -7.44 -3.72 4.88
C ILE A 320 -7.12 -2.23 4.94
N ALA A 321 -5.97 -1.84 4.39
CA ALA A 321 -5.52 -0.46 4.40
C ALA A 321 -4.78 -0.06 3.12
N PHE A 322 -4.80 1.25 2.86
CA PHE A 322 -3.74 1.93 2.14
C PHE A 322 -2.92 2.72 3.17
N SER A 323 -1.61 2.77 3.04
CA SER A 323 -0.73 3.58 3.88
C SER A 323 0.42 4.18 3.09
N ASP A 324 1.01 5.26 3.61
CA ASP A 324 2.22 5.90 3.09
C ASP A 324 3.27 5.97 4.19
N GLU A 325 4.50 5.57 3.87
CA GLU A 325 5.67 5.56 4.76
C GLU A 325 6.35 6.94 4.74
N LEU A 326 6.54 7.58 5.89
CA LEU A 326 6.99 8.97 6.01
C LEU A 326 8.24 9.07 6.88
N GLY A 327 8.86 10.25 6.92
CA GLY A 327 9.95 10.54 7.87
C GLY A 327 11.29 9.86 7.56
N HIS A 328 11.65 9.74 6.27
CA HIS A 328 12.89 9.06 5.85
C HIS A 328 13.74 9.83 4.86
N PHE A 329 13.50 11.12 4.65
CA PHE A 329 14.39 11.92 3.81
C PHE A 329 14.65 13.28 4.42
N GLU A 330 15.92 13.49 4.75
CA GLU A 330 16.45 14.73 5.27
C GLU A 330 17.61 15.20 4.42
N TYR A 331 17.72 16.52 4.25
CA TYR A 331 18.82 17.08 3.48
C TYR A 331 20.09 17.04 4.31
N CYS A 332 21.19 16.62 3.72
CA CYS A 332 22.50 16.70 4.37
C CYS A 332 23.50 17.42 3.46
N ASN A 333 24.01 18.56 3.92
CA ASN A 333 24.89 19.43 3.14
C ASN A 333 26.33 18.93 3.09
N ALA A 334 26.75 18.11 4.06
CA ALA A 334 28.05 17.44 4.05
C ALA A 334 27.98 16.10 4.76
N VAL A 335 28.42 15.03 4.10
CA VAL A 335 28.40 13.67 4.65
C VAL A 335 29.80 13.20 5.02
N ASN A 336 29.91 12.52 6.15
CA ASN A 336 31.12 11.78 6.49
C ASN A 336 31.20 10.50 5.66
N GLY A 337 32.05 10.48 4.63
CA GLY A 337 32.17 9.33 3.73
C GLY A 337 32.71 8.03 4.37
N SER A 338 33.03 8.01 5.67
CA SER A 338 33.51 6.80 6.36
C SER A 338 32.44 6.00 7.08
N ASP A 339 31.40 6.66 7.60
CA ASP A 339 30.31 6.06 8.39
C ASP A 339 28.92 6.53 7.93
N GLY A 340 28.82 7.50 7.02
CA GLY A 340 27.57 7.96 6.46
C GLY A 340 26.77 8.89 7.39
N THR A 341 27.40 9.50 8.40
CA THR A 341 26.72 10.50 9.25
C THR A 341 26.63 11.85 8.56
N CYS A 342 25.60 12.64 8.88
CA CYS A 342 25.61 14.04 8.50
C CYS A 342 26.66 14.83 9.31
N LEU A 343 27.34 15.77 8.65
CA LEU A 343 28.35 16.67 9.25
C LEU A 343 27.90 18.13 9.21
N VAL A 344 26.99 18.45 8.30
CA VAL A 344 26.39 19.77 8.14
C VAL A 344 24.96 19.54 7.69
N ASP A 345 24.06 19.86 8.60
CA ASP A 345 22.62 19.77 8.51
C ASP A 345 22.11 20.51 7.28
N GLY A 346 20.95 20.05 6.80
CA GLY A 346 20.32 20.55 5.61
C GLY A 346 19.50 21.82 5.80
N VAL A 347 18.38 21.84 5.09
CA VAL A 347 17.32 22.82 5.25
C VAL A 347 16.19 22.14 5.99
N HIS A 348 15.50 22.88 6.85
CA HIS A 348 14.45 22.42 7.77
C HIS A 348 14.96 21.77 9.04
N ASP A 349 16.03 21.00 8.91
CA ASP A 349 16.87 20.53 10.01
C ASP A 349 17.59 21.71 10.69
N LEU A 350 17.25 21.95 11.96
CA LEU A 350 17.76 23.07 12.77
C LEU A 350 18.29 22.61 14.13
N ASP A 351 18.44 21.31 14.36
CA ASP A 351 18.61 20.73 15.69
C ASP A 351 20.07 20.69 16.20
N SER A 352 21.03 21.20 15.40
CA SER A 352 22.47 21.50 15.64
C SER A 352 22.93 21.95 17.05
N ALA A 353 22.01 22.22 17.98
CA ALA A 353 22.24 22.61 19.36
C ALA A 353 21.96 21.52 20.41
N LEU A 354 21.49 20.32 20.04
CA LEU A 354 21.16 19.25 20.99
C LEU A 354 22.16 18.09 20.89
N ASP A 355 23.14 18.07 21.79
CA ASP A 355 24.00 16.91 22.10
C ASP A 355 23.15 15.64 22.27
N GLY A 356 23.11 14.82 21.22
CA GLY A 356 22.48 13.50 21.20
C GLY A 356 21.07 13.37 20.61
N ALA A 357 20.56 14.36 19.86
CA ALA A 357 19.25 14.31 19.18
C ALA A 357 19.32 13.96 17.67
N GLU A 358 20.49 14.09 17.06
CA GLU A 358 20.73 13.81 15.62
C GLU A 358 20.33 12.38 15.21
N ASP A 359 19.23 12.28 14.47
CA ASP A 359 18.69 11.07 13.85
C ASP A 359 19.13 10.90 12.38
N ASP A 360 19.75 11.95 11.85
CA ASP A 360 20.30 12.14 10.51
C ASP A 360 21.44 11.16 10.14
N ASN A 361 21.07 9.90 9.84
CA ASN A 361 21.98 8.79 9.58
C ASN A 361 21.71 8.11 8.21
N PHE A 362 22.60 7.20 7.82
CA PHE A 362 22.59 6.53 6.50
C PHE A 362 22.58 7.52 5.33
N CYS A 363 23.46 8.52 5.41
CA CYS A 363 23.52 9.64 4.48
C CYS A 363 24.43 9.38 3.29
N PHE A 364 24.07 9.98 2.17
CA PHE A 364 24.81 9.93 0.91
C PHE A 364 25.00 11.34 0.36
N ASP A 365 26.21 11.67 -0.09
CA ASP A 365 26.46 12.96 -0.72
C ASP A 365 25.94 13.01 -2.17
N ALA A 366 25.69 14.23 -2.65
CA ALA A 366 25.22 14.50 -4.02
C ALA A 366 26.14 13.92 -5.11
N THR A 367 27.45 13.81 -4.83
CA THR A 367 28.42 13.27 -5.79
C THR A 367 28.25 11.77 -5.94
N THR A 368 28.03 11.08 -4.83
CA THR A 368 27.79 9.63 -4.75
C THR A 368 26.47 9.28 -5.42
N ALA A 369 25.39 10.00 -5.10
CA ALA A 369 24.10 9.84 -5.76
C ALA A 369 24.21 10.04 -7.29
N GLY A 370 24.84 11.14 -7.72
CA GLY A 370 25.04 11.40 -9.15
C GLY A 370 25.93 10.38 -9.87
N ALA A 371 26.92 9.81 -9.18
CA ALA A 371 27.81 8.79 -9.76
C ALA A 371 27.11 7.47 -10.10
N VAL A 372 26.00 7.15 -9.41
CA VAL A 372 25.16 5.97 -9.67
C VAL A 372 23.89 6.29 -10.48
N GLY A 373 23.80 7.50 -11.02
CA GLY A 373 22.70 7.92 -11.89
C GLY A 373 21.43 8.36 -11.15
N PHE A 374 21.49 8.55 -9.83
CA PHE A 374 20.40 9.13 -9.05
C PHE A 374 20.39 10.66 -9.14
N VAL A 375 19.34 11.25 -8.59
CA VAL A 375 19.22 12.70 -8.45
C VAL A 375 20.38 13.21 -7.56
N PRO A 376 21.20 14.16 -8.04
CA PRO A 376 22.44 14.54 -7.36
C PRO A 376 22.20 15.59 -6.27
N ILE A 377 21.49 15.21 -5.22
CA ILE A 377 21.39 15.96 -3.95
C ILE A 377 21.86 15.06 -2.81
N GLY A 378 22.28 15.67 -1.70
CA GLY A 378 22.77 14.97 -0.52
C GLY A 378 21.68 14.89 0.54
N GLY A 379 21.57 13.73 1.18
CA GLY A 379 20.54 13.47 2.18
C GLY A 379 20.72 12.17 2.95
N CYS A 380 19.95 12.06 4.03
CA CYS A 380 19.90 10.95 4.98
C CYS A 380 18.60 10.17 4.79
N THR A 381 18.58 8.93 5.30
CA THR A 381 17.45 8.01 5.09
C THR A 381 17.01 7.24 6.33
N ASP A 382 17.55 7.58 7.51
CA ASP A 382 17.12 6.96 8.76
C ASP A 382 15.69 7.39 9.14
N SER A 383 15.16 6.87 10.24
CA SER A 383 13.91 7.37 10.81
C SER A 383 14.09 8.77 11.42
N ASP A 384 13.25 9.71 10.98
CA ASP A 384 13.10 11.07 11.50
C ASP A 384 12.17 11.05 12.72
N ILE A 385 12.75 11.21 13.91
CA ILE A 385 12.11 11.12 15.22
C ILE A 385 11.80 12.49 15.82
N ASP A 386 12.34 13.57 15.23
CA ASP A 386 12.12 14.94 15.67
C ASP A 386 11.10 15.71 14.79
N PHE A 387 10.68 15.08 13.69
CA PHE A 387 9.64 15.44 12.74
C PHE A 387 9.92 16.68 11.90
N ASP A 388 11.17 16.90 11.49
CA ASP A 388 11.55 18.10 10.73
C ASP A 388 12.00 17.86 9.27
N GLY A 389 12.19 16.60 8.88
CA GLY A 389 12.51 16.17 7.53
C GLY A 389 11.43 16.48 6.49
N VAL A 390 11.76 16.20 5.23
CA VAL A 390 11.06 16.78 4.07
C VAL A 390 9.57 16.42 4.06
N SER A 391 9.20 15.20 4.49
CA SER A 391 7.82 14.74 4.56
C SER A 391 6.95 15.51 5.58
N TYR A 392 7.56 16.22 6.54
CA TYR A 392 6.85 17.01 7.56
C TYR A 392 6.76 18.51 7.22
N GLN A 393 7.16 18.88 6.01
CA GLN A 393 7.15 20.25 5.53
C GLN A 393 5.99 20.52 4.56
N LEU A 394 5.70 21.80 4.32
CA LEU A 394 4.68 22.25 3.36
C LEU A 394 5.15 22.11 1.89
N VAL A 395 5.56 20.89 1.53
CA VAL A 395 6.15 20.52 0.23
C VAL A 395 5.39 19.39 -0.47
N TRP A 396 4.25 19.00 0.09
CA TRP A 396 3.32 18.06 -0.51
C TRP A 396 2.43 18.74 -1.57
N PRO A 397 1.92 17.99 -2.56
CA PRO A 397 0.92 18.54 -3.46
C PRO A 397 -0.31 19.03 -2.69
N GLY A 398 -0.87 20.16 -3.12
CA GLY A 398 -2.04 20.77 -2.48
C GLY A 398 -1.75 21.48 -1.16
N THR A 399 -0.47 21.68 -0.81
CA THR A 399 -0.09 22.56 0.32
C THR A 399 -0.08 24.03 -0.10
N PHE A 400 0.14 24.34 -1.38
CA PHE A 400 0.03 25.72 -1.88
C PHE A 400 -1.36 25.99 -2.47
N THR A 401 -1.93 27.14 -2.09
CA THR A 401 -3.20 27.63 -2.68
C THR A 401 -3.08 28.02 -4.15
N ASN A 402 -1.87 28.38 -4.62
CA ASN A 402 -1.61 28.62 -6.04
C ASN A 402 -1.25 27.31 -6.74
N THR A 403 -2.25 26.68 -7.35
CA THR A 403 -2.15 25.36 -7.99
C THR A 403 -1.09 25.29 -9.10
N THR A 404 -0.86 26.37 -9.85
CA THR A 404 0.20 26.39 -10.88
C THR A 404 1.59 26.35 -10.25
N ARG A 405 1.79 27.07 -9.15
CA ARG A 405 3.07 27.05 -8.42
C ARG A 405 3.25 25.72 -7.71
N ASP A 406 2.21 25.21 -7.07
CA ASP A 406 2.19 23.90 -6.40
C ASP A 406 2.68 22.79 -7.36
N ARG A 407 2.02 22.64 -8.52
CA ARG A 407 2.40 21.65 -9.54
C ARG A 407 3.79 21.87 -10.15
N SER A 408 4.32 23.08 -10.07
CA SER A 408 5.68 23.34 -10.56
C SER A 408 6.75 22.87 -9.58
N LEU A 409 6.42 22.70 -8.30
CA LEU A 409 7.38 22.42 -7.22
C LEU A 409 7.08 21.12 -6.48
N HIS A 410 5.87 20.60 -6.46
CA HIS A 410 5.52 19.40 -5.69
C HIS A 410 5.11 18.27 -6.63
N ALA A 411 5.48 17.04 -6.26
CA ALA A 411 5.03 15.83 -6.94
C ALA A 411 3.50 15.79 -7.02
N GLU A 412 2.93 15.15 -8.06
CA GLU A 412 1.49 14.87 -8.09
C GLU A 412 1.10 13.96 -6.91
N PRO A 413 -0.13 14.02 -6.39
CA PRO A 413 -0.54 13.16 -5.27
C PRO A 413 -0.63 11.70 -5.72
N VAL A 414 -0.43 10.78 -4.77
CA VAL A 414 -0.89 9.39 -4.96
C VAL A 414 -2.42 9.44 -5.05
N GLN A 415 -2.99 8.82 -6.10
CA GLN A 415 -4.44 8.78 -6.32
C GLN A 415 -4.91 7.35 -6.43
N PHE A 416 -5.96 6.99 -5.70
CA PHE A 416 -6.52 5.65 -5.76
C PHE A 416 -8.02 5.61 -5.48
N THR A 417 -8.72 4.61 -6.00
CA THR A 417 -10.13 4.38 -5.67
C THR A 417 -10.26 3.76 -4.28
N SER A 418 -11.43 3.88 -3.63
CA SER A 418 -11.75 2.90 -2.59
C SER A 418 -11.65 1.49 -3.19
N PRO A 419 -11.07 0.52 -2.48
CA PRO A 419 -11.02 -0.83 -2.98
C PRO A 419 -12.42 -1.41 -3.13
N LEU A 420 -12.53 -2.34 -4.06
CA LEU A 420 -13.63 -3.26 -4.15
C LEU A 420 -13.22 -4.59 -3.52
N PHE A 421 -14.19 -5.34 -3.02
CA PHE A 421 -13.98 -6.72 -2.60
C PHE A 421 -14.94 -7.66 -3.33
N LYS A 422 -14.61 -8.95 -3.40
CA LYS A 422 -15.47 -9.98 -4.00
C LYS A 422 -16.30 -10.64 -2.92
N GLY A 423 -17.62 -10.54 -3.04
CA GLY A 423 -18.57 -11.22 -2.15
C GLY A 423 -18.58 -12.73 -2.35
N THR A 424 -19.36 -13.43 -1.52
CA THR A 424 -19.46 -14.90 -1.56
C THR A 424 -19.92 -15.51 -2.90
N LYS A 425 -20.51 -14.72 -3.81
CA LYS A 425 -20.91 -15.17 -5.16
C LYS A 425 -19.96 -14.67 -6.25
N GLY A 426 -18.82 -14.08 -5.89
CA GLY A 426 -17.83 -13.51 -6.80
C GLY A 426 -18.20 -12.12 -7.33
N GLU A 427 -19.27 -11.51 -6.82
CA GLU A 427 -19.67 -10.16 -7.20
C GLU A 427 -18.78 -9.09 -6.56
N SER A 428 -18.43 -8.03 -7.30
CA SER A 428 -17.71 -6.88 -6.72
C SER A 428 -18.62 -6.10 -5.77
N ARG A 429 -18.07 -5.60 -4.67
CA ARG A 429 -18.80 -4.83 -3.65
C ARG A 429 -17.92 -3.72 -3.09
N ASN A 430 -18.58 -2.63 -2.70
CA ASN A 430 -17.95 -1.52 -1.99
C ASN A 430 -17.81 -1.79 -0.49
N TYR A 431 -16.73 -1.27 0.11
CA TYR A 431 -16.66 -1.13 1.56
C TYR A 431 -17.69 -0.12 2.06
N GLY A 432 -18.33 -0.47 3.18
CA GLY A 432 -19.43 0.31 3.75
C GLY A 432 -18.96 1.55 4.51
N ARG A 433 -17.78 1.46 5.14
CA ARG A 433 -17.17 2.49 6.00
C ARG A 433 -15.66 2.59 5.75
N VAL A 434 -15.07 3.69 6.20
CA VAL A 434 -13.62 3.91 6.18
C VAL A 434 -13.18 4.53 7.52
N ALA A 435 -11.89 4.44 7.83
CA ALA A 435 -11.29 5.17 8.94
C ALA A 435 -9.93 5.74 8.57
N PHE A 436 -9.63 6.91 9.10
CA PHE A 436 -8.29 7.50 9.05
C PHE A 436 -7.55 7.06 10.31
N GLU A 437 -6.28 6.68 10.16
CA GLU A 437 -5.41 6.33 11.27
C GLU A 437 -4.00 6.89 11.04
N ALA A 438 -3.36 7.36 12.11
CA ALA A 438 -1.96 7.79 12.08
C ALA A 438 -1.27 7.26 13.34
N ASN A 439 -0.14 6.57 13.18
CA ASN A 439 0.56 5.91 14.28
C ASN A 439 1.50 6.85 15.08
N LEU A 440 1.45 8.17 14.83
CA LEU A 440 2.21 9.22 15.52
C LEU A 440 2.50 8.97 17.01
N PRO A 441 1.51 8.63 17.88
CA PRO A 441 1.79 8.43 19.31
C PRO A 441 2.79 7.31 19.62
N ARG A 442 2.96 6.33 18.72
CA ARG A 442 3.96 5.27 18.85
C ARG A 442 5.39 5.80 18.68
N ILE A 443 5.55 6.84 17.87
CA ILE A 443 6.83 7.31 17.36
C ILE A 443 7.26 8.65 17.99
N GLU A 444 6.31 9.40 18.54
CA GLU A 444 6.53 10.62 19.34
C GLU A 444 7.25 10.40 20.70
N PHE A 445 7.88 9.25 20.92
CA PHE A 445 8.55 8.92 22.19
C PHE A 445 9.87 9.68 22.38
N ASP A 446 10.50 10.16 21.31
CA ASP A 446 11.72 10.97 21.35
C ASP A 446 11.46 12.49 21.20
N THR A 447 10.19 12.89 21.05
CA THR A 447 9.82 14.31 21.13
C THR A 447 10.08 14.89 22.54
N ASN A 448 10.23 16.20 22.65
CA ASN A 448 10.46 16.87 23.94
C ASN A 448 9.36 17.90 24.26
N PRO A 449 8.45 17.67 25.22
CA PRO A 449 8.33 16.47 26.06
C PRO A 449 7.77 15.27 25.27
N PRO A 450 8.11 14.03 25.67
CA PRO A 450 7.73 12.82 24.94
C PRO A 450 6.25 12.45 25.13
N CYS A 451 5.66 11.82 24.12
CA CYS A 451 4.30 11.29 24.20
C CYS A 451 4.16 10.20 25.28
N GLN A 452 3.23 10.41 26.20
CA GLN A 452 2.93 9.47 27.29
C GLN A 452 1.92 8.40 26.83
N ARG A 453 2.36 7.46 26.00
CA ARG A 453 1.45 6.49 25.36
C ARG A 453 0.94 5.34 26.23
N HIS A 454 1.57 5.04 27.37
CA HIS A 454 1.24 3.86 28.18
C HIS A 454 0.31 4.19 29.35
N PHE A 455 -0.67 3.33 29.60
CA PHE A 455 -1.59 3.52 30.74
C PHE A 455 -1.04 3.05 32.09
N SER A 456 -0.15 2.06 32.07
CA SER A 456 0.33 1.38 33.28
C SER A 456 1.82 1.62 33.56
N ASN A 457 2.51 2.38 32.71
CA ASN A 457 3.91 2.72 32.90
C ASN A 457 4.04 3.94 33.83
N PRO A 458 4.77 3.85 34.96
CA PRO A 458 5.00 5.01 35.83
C PRO A 458 5.73 6.19 35.17
N ALA A 459 6.45 5.95 34.06
CA ALA A 459 7.05 7.00 33.25
C ALA A 459 6.01 7.88 32.50
N ASP A 460 4.79 7.37 32.37
CA ASP A 460 3.65 8.00 31.70
C ASP A 460 2.54 8.32 32.72
N PRO A 461 2.77 9.26 33.66
CA PRO A 461 1.84 9.55 34.75
C PRO A 461 0.50 10.14 34.29
N VAL A 462 0.43 10.64 33.05
CA VAL A 462 -0.77 11.22 32.43
C VAL A 462 -0.91 10.63 31.01
N PRO A 463 -1.51 9.44 30.86
CA PRO A 463 -1.63 8.78 29.56
C PRO A 463 -2.30 9.68 28.50
N GLY A 464 -1.66 9.80 27.34
CA GLY A 464 -2.07 10.65 26.22
C GLY A 464 -1.55 12.09 26.29
N LYS A 465 -0.86 12.48 27.37
CA LYS A 465 -0.22 13.79 27.45
C LYS A 465 0.94 13.86 26.45
N ASP A 466 1.04 15.01 25.78
CA ASP A 466 2.11 15.34 24.83
C ASP A 466 2.14 14.44 23.57
N CYS A 467 1.12 13.60 23.35
CA CYS A 467 0.86 12.90 22.08
C CYS A 467 0.01 13.81 21.18
N VAL A 468 0.56 14.36 20.12
CA VAL A 468 -0.07 15.43 19.33
C VAL A 468 -0.13 15.10 17.84
N ASN A 469 -1.03 15.78 17.13
CA ASN A 469 -1.16 15.66 15.68
C ASN A 469 -1.49 17.05 15.10
N PRO A 470 -0.64 17.64 14.23
CA PRO A 470 0.67 17.13 13.80
C PRO A 470 1.66 16.91 14.95
N PRO A 471 2.67 16.05 14.77
CA PRO A 471 3.70 15.81 15.79
C PRO A 471 4.50 17.08 16.04
N LYS A 472 5.17 17.14 17.19
CA LYS A 472 6.03 18.29 17.51
C LYS A 472 7.28 18.25 16.61
N GLY A 473 7.47 19.30 15.81
CA GLY A 473 8.57 19.44 14.84
C GLY A 473 8.02 19.71 13.43
N ALA A 474 6.91 19.03 13.13
CA ALA A 474 6.25 19.12 11.84
C ALA A 474 5.58 20.48 11.59
N ASN A 475 5.81 21.02 10.39
CA ASN A 475 5.04 22.15 9.85
C ASN A 475 3.78 21.68 9.12
N PHE A 476 3.74 20.41 8.72
CA PHE A 476 2.68 19.79 7.97
C PHE A 476 2.66 18.27 8.21
N TYR A 477 1.47 17.68 8.13
CA TYR A 477 1.30 16.23 8.10
C TYR A 477 0.27 15.90 7.01
N PRO A 478 0.52 14.93 6.12
CA PRO A 478 -0.35 14.67 4.98
C PRO A 478 -1.75 14.23 5.42
N LEU A 479 -2.74 14.61 4.63
CA LEU A 479 -4.13 14.25 4.84
C LEU A 479 -4.73 13.61 3.58
N PHE A 480 -5.70 12.72 3.78
CA PHE A 480 -6.49 12.17 2.70
C PHE A 480 -7.58 13.17 2.29
N THR A 481 -7.88 13.20 1.00
CA THR A 481 -8.99 14.00 0.47
C THR A 481 -9.72 13.16 -0.56
N THR A 482 -11.00 13.46 -0.79
CA THR A 482 -11.71 12.90 -1.94
C THR A 482 -11.75 13.90 -3.07
N ALA A 483 -11.63 13.42 -4.31
CA ALA A 483 -11.74 14.25 -5.50
C ALA A 483 -12.56 13.56 -6.59
N GLN A 484 -13.00 14.37 -7.55
CA GLN A 484 -13.53 13.91 -8.83
C GLN A 484 -12.47 14.13 -9.90
N THR A 485 -12.29 13.14 -10.77
CA THR A 485 -11.46 13.27 -11.97
C THR A 485 -12.34 13.16 -13.23
N GLU A 486 -11.74 13.33 -14.41
CA GLU A 486 -12.48 13.12 -15.67
C GLU A 486 -12.91 11.67 -15.84
N ASP A 487 -12.10 10.72 -15.36
CA ASP A 487 -12.32 9.28 -15.52
C ASP A 487 -13.10 8.69 -14.32
N GLU A 488 -12.84 9.19 -13.10
CA GLU A 488 -13.33 8.60 -11.84
C GLU A 488 -14.26 9.53 -11.05
N ASN A 489 -15.39 8.98 -10.61
CA ASN A 489 -16.43 9.68 -9.86
C ASN A 489 -16.04 9.97 -8.41
N CYS A 490 -15.16 9.14 -7.85
CA CYS A 490 -14.51 9.44 -6.59
C CYS A 490 -13.17 8.71 -6.47
N ILE A 491 -12.12 9.48 -6.20
CA ILE A 491 -10.81 8.97 -5.81
C ILE A 491 -10.41 9.55 -4.45
N TRP A 492 -9.55 8.82 -3.75
CA TRP A 492 -8.74 9.32 -2.66
C TRP A 492 -7.46 9.96 -3.23
N GLN A 493 -7.02 11.03 -2.58
CA GLN A 493 -5.75 11.69 -2.86
C GLN A 493 -5.04 11.96 -1.52
N LEU A 494 -3.73 11.73 -1.47
CA LEU A 494 -2.90 12.05 -0.30
C LEU A 494 -2.08 13.31 -0.55
N GLY A 495 -2.07 14.23 0.42
CA GLY A 495 -1.33 15.49 0.34
C GLY A 495 -1.98 16.58 1.18
N GLY A 496 -2.05 17.80 0.67
CA GLY A 496 -2.68 18.96 1.31
C GLY A 496 -4.13 19.22 0.87
N ALA A 497 -4.80 20.13 1.57
CA ALA A 497 -6.22 20.42 1.37
C ALA A 497 -6.56 21.20 0.07
N HIS A 498 -5.57 21.64 -0.70
CA HIS A 498 -5.75 22.43 -1.92
C HIS A 498 -5.49 21.65 -3.21
N LEU A 499 -5.57 20.32 -3.15
CA LEU A 499 -5.45 19.47 -4.32
C LEU A 499 -6.53 19.80 -5.37
N PRO A 500 -6.18 19.86 -6.67
CA PRO A 500 -7.15 20.08 -7.74
C PRO A 500 -8.26 19.01 -7.76
N GLY A 501 -9.52 19.44 -7.90
CA GLY A 501 -10.67 18.53 -7.95
C GLY A 501 -11.16 18.06 -6.58
N THR A 502 -10.54 18.51 -5.48
CA THR A 502 -10.95 18.15 -4.12
C THR A 502 -12.42 18.48 -3.87
N THR A 503 -13.16 17.48 -3.41
CA THR A 503 -14.58 17.53 -3.04
C THR A 503 -14.80 17.49 -1.53
N ASN A 504 -13.88 16.86 -0.79
CA ASN A 504 -13.93 16.79 0.67
C ASN A 504 -12.52 16.73 1.26
N THR A 505 -12.28 17.55 2.28
CA THR A 505 -10.99 17.66 2.99
C THR A 505 -11.04 17.08 4.40
N PHE A 506 -12.19 16.55 4.83
CA PHE A 506 -12.39 15.97 6.16
C PHE A 506 -11.99 16.87 7.34
N GLY A 507 -12.07 18.20 7.13
CA GLY A 507 -11.70 19.21 8.12
C GLY A 507 -10.50 20.06 7.72
N GLY A 508 -9.74 19.66 6.69
CA GLY A 508 -8.66 20.45 6.11
C GLY A 508 -7.35 20.45 6.90
N SER A 509 -7.22 19.60 7.91
CA SER A 509 -5.98 19.37 8.66
C SER A 509 -5.92 17.94 9.16
N SER A 510 -4.71 17.44 9.41
CA SER A 510 -4.47 16.11 9.97
C SER A 510 -5.18 15.92 11.32
N THR A 511 -5.13 16.92 12.22
CA THR A 511 -5.84 16.86 13.51
C THR A 511 -7.34 16.58 13.37
N ALA A 512 -7.98 17.21 12.37
CA ALA A 512 -9.41 17.03 12.16
C ALA A 512 -9.73 15.70 11.47
N GLU A 513 -8.88 15.28 10.54
CA GLU A 513 -9.04 14.05 9.78
C GLU A 513 -8.83 12.80 10.65
N TYR A 514 -7.64 12.64 11.25
CA TYR A 514 -7.26 11.45 12.02
C TYR A 514 -7.92 11.40 13.40
N GLY A 515 -8.51 12.49 13.88
CA GLY A 515 -9.30 12.51 15.09
C GLY A 515 -8.49 12.37 16.38
N GLY A 516 -9.03 11.62 17.35
CA GLY A 516 -8.47 11.53 18.71
C GLY A 516 -7.63 10.28 18.94
N LEU A 517 -6.89 10.26 20.05
CA LEU A 517 -6.10 9.12 20.48
C LEU A 517 -6.96 7.84 20.62
N LEU A 518 -6.46 6.76 20.06
CA LEU A 518 -7.08 5.44 20.06
C LEU A 518 -6.45 4.56 21.14
N ASN A 519 -7.24 4.21 22.16
CA ASN A 519 -6.83 3.24 23.18
C ASN A 519 -6.99 1.81 22.66
N LEU A 520 -5.89 1.05 22.62
CA LEU A 520 -5.88 -0.36 22.23
C LEU A 520 -5.31 -1.24 23.34
N ALA A 521 -5.90 -2.42 23.51
CA ALA A 521 -5.36 -3.47 24.35
C ALA A 521 -4.39 -4.34 23.56
N TYR A 522 -3.22 -4.62 24.12
CA TYR A 522 -2.21 -5.52 23.56
C TYR A 522 -1.96 -6.68 24.51
N PRO A 523 -1.69 -7.90 24.02
CA PRO A 523 -1.17 -8.98 24.86
C PRO A 523 0.13 -8.54 25.54
N ALA A 524 0.33 -8.94 26.79
CA ALA A 524 1.58 -8.66 27.49
C ALA A 524 1.98 -9.79 28.44
N ARG A 525 3.21 -9.66 28.95
CA ARG A 525 3.85 -10.67 29.79
C ARG A 525 3.02 -11.00 31.03
N GLY A 526 2.91 -12.29 31.34
CA GLY A 526 2.09 -12.79 32.43
C GLY A 526 0.64 -13.03 32.03
N GLY A 527 0.31 -12.90 30.74
CA GLY A 527 -1.03 -13.15 30.21
C GLY A 527 -2.06 -12.11 30.61
N MET A 528 -1.59 -10.89 30.97
CA MET A 528 -2.41 -9.72 31.26
C MET A 528 -2.26 -8.73 30.11
N PRO A 529 -3.33 -8.04 29.65
CA PRO A 529 -3.17 -7.02 28.62
C PRO A 529 -2.44 -5.79 29.15
N THR A 530 -1.82 -5.05 28.24
CA THR A 530 -1.46 -3.64 28.44
C THR A 530 -2.31 -2.75 27.55
N PHE A 531 -2.51 -1.50 27.94
CA PHE A 531 -3.30 -0.51 27.20
C PHE A 531 -2.41 0.64 26.75
N ARG A 532 -2.54 1.04 25.48
CA ARG A 532 -1.66 2.03 24.86
C ARG A 532 -2.41 2.94 23.89
N TYR A 533 -1.94 4.17 23.78
CA TYR A 533 -2.24 5.07 22.68
C TYR A 533 -1.13 4.99 21.65
N ASN A 534 -1.30 4.12 20.64
CA ASN A 534 -0.33 4.04 19.54
C ASN A 534 -0.81 4.76 18.28
N ASN A 535 -2.08 5.22 18.23
CA ASN A 535 -2.63 5.86 17.03
C ASN A 535 -3.58 7.00 17.40
N PHE A 536 -3.76 7.92 16.45
CA PHE A 536 -4.99 8.69 16.29
C PHE A 536 -5.93 7.92 15.37
N ARG A 537 -7.25 7.93 15.63
CA ARG A 537 -8.22 7.32 14.72
C ARG A 537 -9.55 8.07 14.63
N ASN A 538 -10.07 8.17 13.41
CA ASN A 538 -11.40 8.69 13.12
C ASN A 538 -12.15 7.75 12.16
N VAL A 539 -13.25 7.17 12.62
CA VAL A 539 -14.07 6.25 11.81
C VAL A 539 -15.26 7.00 11.21
N LEU A 540 -15.36 6.99 9.89
CA LEU A 540 -16.50 7.55 9.18
C LEU A 540 -17.68 6.58 9.19
N ARG A 541 -18.90 7.11 9.35
CA ARG A 541 -20.14 6.31 9.38
C ARG A 541 -20.44 5.61 8.06
N ASN A 542 -19.90 6.13 6.97
CA ASN A 542 -20.08 5.60 5.62
C ASN A 542 -18.85 5.94 4.78
N ASN A 543 -18.49 5.06 3.85
CA ASN A 543 -17.48 5.33 2.84
C ASN A 543 -17.98 6.45 1.92
N PRO A 544 -17.35 7.64 1.93
CA PRO A 544 -17.76 8.77 1.09
C PRO A 544 -17.34 8.59 -0.37
N CYS A 545 -16.44 7.64 -0.66
CA CYS A 545 -15.80 7.47 -1.94
C CYS A 545 -16.06 6.08 -2.51
N ARG A 546 -17.34 5.73 -2.68
CA ARG A 546 -17.75 4.44 -3.23
C ARG A 546 -17.51 4.41 -4.73
N HIS A 547 -17.02 3.28 -5.21
CA HIS A 547 -16.88 2.98 -6.62
C HIS A 547 -18.26 2.62 -7.19
N ASP A 548 -18.80 3.47 -8.06
CA ASP A 548 -20.09 3.27 -8.71
C ASP A 548 -19.99 3.17 -10.23
N GLN A 549 -18.74 3.14 -10.73
CA GLN A 549 -18.45 3.06 -12.14
C GLN A 549 -18.24 1.62 -12.59
N ASP A 550 -18.73 1.25 -13.76
CA ASP A 550 -18.38 0.03 -14.48
C ASP A 550 -17.57 0.42 -15.70
N GLU A 551 -16.56 -0.36 -16.06
CA GLU A 551 -15.78 -0.06 -17.26
C GLU A 551 -15.28 -1.32 -17.94
N GLY A 552 -14.94 -1.19 -19.22
CA GLY A 552 -14.29 -2.26 -19.94
C GLY A 552 -13.80 -1.80 -21.29
N GLU A 553 -12.68 -2.35 -21.70
CA GLU A 553 -12.10 -2.15 -23.01
C GLU A 553 -11.51 -3.47 -23.49
N GLY A 554 -11.80 -3.88 -24.73
CA GLY A 554 -11.24 -5.11 -25.24
C GLY A 554 -11.64 -5.45 -26.67
N GLU A 555 -11.07 -6.55 -27.15
CA GLU A 555 -11.21 -7.00 -28.53
C GLU A 555 -11.57 -8.49 -28.59
N ASP A 556 -12.48 -8.86 -29.50
CA ASP A 556 -12.82 -10.25 -29.79
C ASP A 556 -11.90 -10.87 -30.86
N TYR A 557 -12.09 -12.17 -31.15
CA TYR A 557 -11.30 -12.87 -32.17
C TYR A 557 -11.46 -12.30 -33.59
N ASN A 558 -12.54 -11.57 -33.86
CA ASN A 558 -12.82 -10.98 -35.17
C ASN A 558 -12.27 -9.55 -35.29
N HIS A 559 -11.52 -9.08 -34.30
CA HIS A 559 -11.06 -7.69 -34.18
C HIS A 559 -12.23 -6.70 -34.01
N ASP A 560 -13.34 -7.12 -33.41
CA ASP A 560 -14.39 -6.22 -32.94
C ASP A 560 -13.95 -5.60 -31.62
N HIS A 561 -13.93 -4.28 -31.54
CA HIS A 561 -13.49 -3.53 -30.37
C HIS A 561 -14.68 -2.93 -29.63
N ALA A 562 -14.71 -3.10 -28.31
CA ALA A 562 -15.67 -2.46 -27.43
C ALA A 562 -14.92 -1.71 -26.33
N LYS A 563 -15.35 -0.47 -26.07
CA LYS A 563 -14.94 0.33 -24.92
C LYS A 563 -16.18 0.95 -24.29
N PHE A 564 -16.36 0.76 -22.99
CA PHE A 564 -17.45 1.38 -22.26
C PHE A 564 -16.98 1.89 -20.90
N HIS A 565 -17.72 2.88 -20.44
CA HIS A 565 -17.67 3.41 -19.09
C HIS A 565 -19.11 3.67 -18.67
N ASP A 566 -19.50 3.25 -17.49
CA ASP A 566 -20.85 3.41 -17.02
C ASP A 566 -20.85 3.86 -15.56
N SER A 567 -21.80 4.71 -15.17
CA SER A 567 -21.98 5.10 -13.78
C SER A 567 -23.47 5.12 -13.45
N ALA A 568 -23.87 4.26 -12.53
CA ALA A 568 -25.25 4.21 -12.07
C ALA A 568 -25.67 5.48 -11.32
N SER A 569 -24.76 6.20 -10.66
CA SER A 569 -25.09 7.48 -10.01
C SER A 569 -24.98 8.69 -10.94
N GLN A 570 -24.21 8.60 -12.03
CA GLN A 570 -24.06 9.64 -13.05
C GLN A 570 -24.28 9.09 -14.48
N PRO A 571 -25.50 8.64 -14.85
CA PRO A 571 -25.74 8.03 -16.17
C PRO A 571 -25.43 8.96 -17.35
N GLN A 572 -25.40 10.27 -17.13
CA GLN A 572 -25.03 11.26 -18.14
C GLN A 572 -23.54 11.25 -18.51
N ASN A 573 -22.68 10.69 -17.65
CA ASN A 573 -21.23 10.55 -17.90
C ASN A 573 -20.88 9.20 -18.54
N SER A 574 -21.79 8.23 -18.54
CA SER A 574 -21.59 6.92 -19.16
C SER A 574 -21.36 7.02 -20.66
N SER A 575 -20.55 6.14 -21.23
CA SER A 575 -20.25 6.10 -22.65
C SER A 575 -20.04 4.67 -23.19
N LEU A 576 -20.26 4.50 -24.48
CA LEU A 576 -19.98 3.30 -25.26
C LEU A 576 -19.37 3.68 -26.61
N SER A 577 -18.26 3.03 -26.96
CA SER A 577 -17.69 2.98 -28.29
C SER A 577 -17.61 1.52 -28.72
N TYR A 578 -18.18 1.19 -29.87
CA TYR A 578 -18.16 -0.16 -30.42
C TYR A 578 -17.84 -0.14 -31.91
N GLN A 579 -16.90 -0.99 -32.33
CA GLN A 579 -16.46 -1.12 -33.71
C GLN A 579 -16.50 -2.58 -34.15
N ASP A 580 -17.15 -2.83 -35.29
CA ASP A 580 -17.05 -4.10 -36.04
C ASP A 580 -16.59 -3.73 -37.46
N PRO A 581 -15.27 -3.79 -37.72
CA PRO A 581 -14.69 -3.44 -39.01
C PRO A 581 -15.21 -4.32 -40.14
N SER A 582 -15.56 -5.58 -39.85
CA SER A 582 -16.03 -6.55 -40.85
C SER A 582 -17.40 -6.20 -41.41
N GLN A 583 -18.25 -5.59 -40.58
CA GLN A 583 -19.58 -5.11 -40.95
C GLN A 583 -19.62 -3.59 -41.22
N GLY A 584 -18.47 -2.91 -41.11
CA GLY A 584 -18.38 -1.46 -41.28
C GLY A 584 -19.19 -0.69 -40.22
N MET A 585 -19.22 -1.19 -38.99
CA MET A 585 -19.94 -0.59 -37.87
C MET A 585 -18.98 0.24 -37.02
N ASN A 586 -19.35 1.48 -36.74
CA ASN A 586 -18.72 2.32 -35.72
C ASN A 586 -19.83 3.05 -34.97
N LEU A 587 -20.15 2.53 -33.78
CA LEU A 587 -21.16 3.05 -32.89
C LEU A 587 -20.49 3.88 -31.79
N GLN A 588 -21.01 5.08 -31.54
CA GLN A 588 -20.69 5.85 -30.35
C GLN A 588 -21.96 6.29 -29.64
N SER A 589 -21.99 6.16 -28.32
CA SER A 589 -23.04 6.71 -27.48
C SER A 589 -23.05 8.23 -27.50
N VAL A 590 -24.21 8.84 -27.28
CA VAL A 590 -24.35 10.29 -27.12
C VAL A 590 -25.25 10.62 -25.93
N ASN A 591 -24.89 11.68 -25.19
CA ASN A 591 -25.64 12.20 -24.04
C ASN A 591 -25.83 11.19 -22.89
N GLY A 592 -24.81 10.36 -22.63
CA GLY A 592 -24.89 9.36 -21.57
C GLY A 592 -25.72 8.13 -21.94
N VAL A 593 -26.18 7.43 -20.93
CA VAL A 593 -27.09 6.28 -21.02
C VAL A 593 -28.40 6.58 -20.30
N ARG A 594 -29.47 5.92 -20.74
CA ARG A 594 -30.85 6.12 -20.25
C ARG A 594 -31.20 5.21 -19.09
N SER A 595 -30.58 4.04 -19.03
CA SER A 595 -30.86 3.02 -18.02
C SER A 595 -29.67 2.10 -17.86
N ILE A 596 -29.43 1.70 -16.62
CA ILE A 596 -28.36 0.79 -16.20
C ILE A 596 -28.99 -0.24 -15.29
N THR A 597 -28.63 -1.50 -15.48
CA THR A 597 -29.11 -2.63 -14.68
C THR A 597 -27.99 -3.63 -14.45
N HIS A 598 -27.87 -4.10 -13.21
CA HIS A 598 -26.88 -5.10 -12.82
C HIS A 598 -27.52 -6.46 -12.60
N ASN A 599 -26.86 -7.52 -13.05
CA ASN A 599 -27.23 -8.89 -12.76
C ASN A 599 -25.98 -9.76 -12.52
N GLY A 600 -25.63 -9.95 -11.24
CA GLY A 600 -24.42 -10.68 -10.87
C GLY A 600 -23.16 -9.94 -11.30
N THR A 601 -22.35 -10.56 -12.15
CA THR A 601 -21.11 -9.96 -12.70
C THR A 601 -21.33 -9.25 -14.03
N CYS A 602 -22.59 -8.99 -14.41
CA CYS A 602 -22.95 -8.34 -15.66
C CYS A 602 -23.59 -6.96 -15.43
N VAL A 603 -23.22 -6.00 -16.27
CA VAL A 603 -23.94 -4.73 -16.44
C VAL A 603 -24.64 -4.74 -17.80
N SER A 604 -25.87 -4.25 -17.81
CA SER A 604 -26.70 -4.05 -18.99
C SER A 604 -27.17 -2.59 -19.02
N PHE A 605 -26.83 -1.84 -20.06
CA PHE A 605 -27.23 -0.45 -20.20
C PHE A 605 -27.70 -0.12 -21.62
N ALA A 606 -28.54 0.92 -21.72
CA ALA A 606 -29.14 1.33 -22.98
C ALA A 606 -29.06 2.84 -23.16
N GLY A 607 -28.80 3.29 -24.38
CA GLY A 607 -28.59 4.70 -24.68
C GLY A 607 -28.88 5.08 -26.12
N ASP A 608 -28.74 6.37 -26.40
CA ASP A 608 -28.75 6.89 -27.77
C ASP A 608 -27.34 6.81 -28.36
N GLY A 609 -27.25 6.55 -29.65
CA GLY A 609 -25.98 6.49 -30.34
C GLY A 609 -26.00 7.09 -31.74
N VAL A 610 -24.80 7.37 -32.23
CA VAL A 610 -24.51 7.64 -33.63
C VAL A 610 -23.86 6.40 -34.24
N LEU A 611 -24.37 5.95 -35.38
CA LEU A 611 -23.77 4.87 -36.15
C LEU A 611 -23.13 5.44 -37.41
N ASN A 612 -21.81 5.27 -37.54
CA ASN A 612 -21.04 5.83 -38.66
C ASN A 612 -21.31 7.34 -38.83
N ASN A 613 -21.32 8.07 -37.71
CA ASN A 613 -21.66 9.50 -37.60
C ASN A 613 -23.11 9.87 -37.95
N ASN A 614 -24.02 8.91 -38.15
CA ASN A 614 -25.44 9.18 -38.37
C ASN A 614 -26.21 9.03 -37.05
N PRO A 615 -27.00 10.03 -36.63
CA PRO A 615 -27.81 9.94 -35.41
C PRO A 615 -29.08 9.11 -35.61
N GLY A 616 -29.81 8.89 -34.51
CA GLY A 616 -31.12 8.24 -34.51
C GLY A 616 -31.08 6.74 -34.22
N TYR A 617 -29.97 6.25 -33.67
CA TYR A 617 -29.81 4.86 -33.26
C TYR A 617 -29.98 4.73 -31.75
N LEU A 618 -30.55 3.61 -31.33
CA LEU A 618 -30.63 3.19 -29.94
C LEU A 618 -29.77 1.94 -29.79
N PHE A 619 -29.01 1.86 -28.71
CA PHE A 619 -28.25 0.67 -28.40
C PHE A 619 -28.67 0.08 -27.06
N THR A 620 -28.48 -1.23 -26.93
CA THR A 620 -28.42 -1.95 -25.67
C THR A 620 -27.10 -2.70 -25.67
N PHE A 621 -26.34 -2.54 -24.61
CA PHE A 621 -25.05 -3.17 -24.43
C PHE A 621 -25.02 -3.89 -23.10
N GLU A 622 -24.50 -5.11 -23.11
CA GLU A 622 -24.26 -5.91 -21.92
C GLU A 622 -22.79 -6.32 -21.90
N ALA A 623 -22.15 -6.21 -20.75
CA ALA A 623 -20.83 -6.77 -20.52
C ALA A 623 -20.80 -7.54 -19.20
N CYS A 624 -20.13 -8.69 -19.20
CA CYS A 624 -19.93 -9.50 -18.01
C CYS A 624 -18.45 -9.70 -17.72
N ASP A 625 -18.05 -9.42 -16.47
CA ASP A 625 -16.74 -9.80 -15.94
C ASP A 625 -16.74 -11.31 -15.64
N LEU A 626 -15.88 -12.04 -16.34
CA LEU A 626 -15.68 -13.49 -16.16
C LEU A 626 -14.30 -13.80 -15.59
N SER A 627 -13.47 -12.78 -15.32
CA SER A 627 -12.12 -12.93 -14.81
C SER A 627 -12.11 -13.54 -13.41
N ALA A 628 -13.07 -13.15 -12.57
CA ALA A 628 -13.27 -13.69 -11.21
C ALA A 628 -13.66 -15.18 -11.19
N LEU A 629 -14.16 -15.74 -12.30
CA LEU A 629 -14.50 -17.16 -12.42
C LEU A 629 -13.35 -18.00 -13.01
N GLY A 630 -12.25 -17.36 -13.43
CA GLY A 630 -11.09 -18.02 -14.04
C GLY A 630 -11.38 -18.64 -15.41
N THR A 631 -12.50 -18.30 -16.06
CA THR A 631 -12.94 -18.94 -17.32
C THR A 631 -12.56 -18.15 -18.57
N SER A 632 -12.48 -16.81 -18.49
CA SER A 632 -12.11 -15.89 -19.59
C SER A 632 -11.99 -14.45 -19.07
N ILE A 633 -11.52 -13.50 -19.89
CA ILE A 633 -11.50 -12.06 -19.56
C ILE A 633 -12.93 -11.55 -19.27
N GLY A 634 -13.86 -11.83 -20.19
CA GLY A 634 -15.23 -11.35 -20.13
C GLY A 634 -15.95 -11.62 -21.45
N ASN A 635 -17.22 -11.26 -21.51
CA ASN A 635 -17.99 -11.25 -22.75
C ASN A 635 -18.78 -9.95 -22.89
N PHE A 636 -19.22 -9.66 -24.11
CA PHE A 636 -20.14 -8.57 -24.36
C PHE A 636 -21.25 -8.99 -25.33
N SER A 637 -22.37 -8.29 -25.27
CA SER A 637 -23.39 -8.28 -26.30
C SER A 637 -23.79 -6.84 -26.64
N VAL A 638 -24.04 -6.58 -27.91
CA VAL A 638 -24.51 -5.29 -28.39
C VAL A 638 -25.68 -5.49 -29.34
N VAL A 639 -26.74 -4.72 -29.12
CA VAL A 639 -27.91 -4.65 -29.98
C VAL A 639 -28.09 -3.19 -30.39
N VAL A 640 -28.06 -2.90 -31.68
CA VAL A 640 -28.29 -1.56 -32.23
C VAL A 640 -29.55 -1.58 -33.07
N THR A 641 -30.47 -0.67 -32.78
CA THR A 641 -31.68 -0.45 -33.58
C THR A 641 -31.68 0.97 -34.13
N GLY A 642 -32.27 1.17 -35.30
CA GLY A 642 -32.22 2.49 -35.95
C GLY A 642 -33.33 2.71 -36.98
N PRO A 643 -33.22 3.82 -37.76
CA PRO A 643 -34.20 4.18 -38.76
C PRO A 643 -34.38 3.08 -39.82
N LEU A 644 -35.55 3.08 -40.48
CA LEU A 644 -35.88 2.13 -41.55
C LEU A 644 -35.83 0.65 -41.14
N GLY A 645 -35.97 0.36 -39.84
CA GLY A 645 -35.93 -1.02 -39.32
C GLY A 645 -34.52 -1.60 -39.23
N PHE A 646 -33.49 -0.75 -39.19
CA PHE A 646 -32.12 -1.20 -38.97
C PHE A 646 -32.02 -1.98 -37.65
N LEU A 647 -31.38 -3.15 -37.71
CA LEU A 647 -31.09 -4.01 -36.56
C LEU A 647 -29.71 -4.64 -36.76
N TYR A 648 -28.84 -4.46 -35.78
CA TYR A 648 -27.56 -5.14 -35.67
C TYR A 648 -27.48 -5.81 -34.29
N GLN A 649 -26.96 -7.03 -34.24
CA GLN A 649 -26.80 -7.78 -33.00
C GLN A 649 -25.49 -8.57 -33.04
N LYS A 650 -24.71 -8.48 -31.97
CA LYS A 650 -23.49 -9.26 -31.80
C LYS A 650 -23.35 -9.71 -30.35
N SER A 651 -22.77 -10.87 -30.14
CA SER A 651 -22.25 -11.31 -28.85
C SER A 651 -20.91 -11.99 -29.07
N ALA A 652 -19.94 -11.69 -28.23
CA ALA A 652 -18.59 -12.21 -28.37
C ALA A 652 -17.89 -12.36 -27.01
N VAL A 653 -16.88 -13.23 -26.98
CA VAL A 653 -15.97 -13.39 -25.85
C VAL A 653 -14.72 -12.56 -26.12
N LEU A 654 -14.26 -11.81 -25.13
CA LEU A 654 -13.05 -11.01 -25.23
C LEU A 654 -11.82 -11.89 -25.28
N THR A 655 -10.92 -11.60 -26.21
CA THR A 655 -9.61 -12.25 -26.36
C THR A 655 -8.47 -11.43 -25.79
N SER A 656 -8.67 -10.12 -25.63
CA SER A 656 -7.77 -9.18 -24.96
C SER A 656 -8.58 -8.09 -24.25
N GLY A 657 -7.94 -7.35 -23.34
CA GLY A 657 -8.56 -6.25 -22.60
C GLY A 657 -9.05 -6.64 -21.19
N TYR A 658 -10.06 -5.93 -20.68
CA TYR A 658 -10.64 -6.14 -19.35
C TYR A 658 -12.13 -5.72 -19.30
N VAL A 659 -12.84 -6.24 -18.28
CA VAL A 659 -14.20 -5.83 -17.90
C VAL A 659 -14.24 -5.73 -16.37
N LEU A 660 -14.85 -4.67 -15.86
CA LEU A 660 -14.95 -4.33 -14.45
C LEU A 660 -16.38 -3.91 -14.13
N ILE A 661 -17.12 -4.79 -13.43
CA ILE A 661 -18.50 -4.53 -13.03
C ILE A 661 -18.60 -4.41 -11.51
N ASN A 662 -19.29 -3.36 -11.06
CA ASN A 662 -19.45 -2.84 -9.72
C ASN A 662 -20.94 -2.59 -9.43
N PRO A 663 -21.69 -3.64 -9.07
CA PRO A 663 -23.07 -3.46 -8.66
C PRO A 663 -23.14 -2.58 -7.39
N LEU A 664 -24.00 -1.56 -7.44
CA LEU A 664 -24.28 -0.63 -6.34
C LEU A 664 -24.71 -1.33 -5.04
#